data_AF-A0A6I6MQ42-F1
#
_entry.id   AF-A0A6I6MQ42-F1
#
_cell.length_a   1.000
_cell.length_b   1.000
_cell.length_c   1.000
_cell.angle_alpha   90.00
_cell.angle_beta   90.00
_cell.angle_gamma   90.00
#
_symmetry.space_group_name_H-M   'P 1'
#
loop_
_entity.id
_entity.type
_entity.pdbx_description
1 polymer ?
#
loop_
_entity_poly.entity_id
_entity_poly.type
_entity_poly.pdbx_seq_one_letter_code
_entity_poly.pdbx_strand_id
1 'polypeptide(L)'
;MGALIDRRALLAAIGATATGPAAFATEPSIPPQPYFEGVDRVIAALERLGAPISDRVRSRIATLAGAGTSASVAEAEALLAPHVLLNGSLNGSSVGRAEQGGATPTLIEQGWRVFLIRVENPSAQVLPLAITPSAASIGRRSGSGAARALPPGGYTVRAEASLQRPWIVYEFADGNPLSGAAVEYKVVQVYSRDRGRRRSEIVLISGADPGLSSPRAYLARFSDPIPIIFEATPSNDVVLRIRDQHGESCMASVITRDSQSRIFPLQGMRVAPDLFFQPQIYRATGETVRLPDGPYTIESWRGPEYLKSTQSFHVARGRRAVDIQLQRWIDPSEWGWYSGDPHIHASGCAHYDNPTEGVTPETMIRHVRGEALSMADVLTWGPGYYYQRQFFSGRAVSPPATLEHPEFQEANNSEWRPRPTAQDDESWLRYGVEVSGFPSSHSGHVSLLRLADQNYPGASAIEDWPSWCLPILQWGKAQNAIVGFTHSALGLRTQSNELPNYEIPQFDSIGANEAIIDVTHDALDFISGCQFPPAWELNIWYHLLNCGYRLGFLGETDFPCITGERPGHGRTYVQMPERPVDDAGYNAWISNLKLGKVYSGDGRSHFLAFSVNGHPQGTANVALSTSGAVQVEATICARLESEQTDETRSIRDARGTWSIWHLEKARIGDTRTVMVELVVNGQVAAQAPLEADGEPHDLRFSVALERSSWVALRILPSGHTHPIFVTVAEQPIRASRRSAEWCRQCVDKIWDEKRPFIRESEQGAARAAYDHARRAYDAIISESEAGT
;
A
#
# COMPACT_ATOMS: atom_id res chain seq x y z
N MET A 1 -78.37 -33.29 23.59
CA MET A 1 -78.84 -33.39 22.18
C MET A 1 -77.73 -32.78 21.34
N GLY A 2 -76.77 -33.52 20.78
CA GLY A 2 -76.92 -34.46 19.65
C GLY A 2 -77.09 -33.64 18.36
N ALA A 3 -76.33 -33.74 17.28
CA ALA A 3 -75.26 -34.62 16.81
C ALA A 3 -74.49 -33.87 15.70
N LEU A 4 -73.16 -34.02 15.57
CA LEU A 4 -72.46 -34.66 14.43
C LEU A 4 -73.29 -34.87 13.15
N ILE A 5 -72.75 -34.47 11.99
CA ILE A 5 -72.59 -35.33 10.80
C ILE A 5 -71.59 -34.70 9.82
N ASP A 6 -70.55 -35.50 9.53
CA ASP A 6 -69.60 -35.41 8.42
C ASP A 6 -70.07 -36.36 7.29
N ARG A 7 -69.50 -36.18 6.10
CA ARG A 7 -69.36 -37.10 4.95
C ARG A 7 -70.47 -37.19 3.90
N ARG A 8 -70.07 -36.65 2.74
CA ARG A 8 -69.89 -37.35 1.45
C ARG A 8 -71.12 -37.97 0.78
N ALA A 9 -71.21 -37.58 -0.49
CA ALA A 9 -71.69 -38.33 -1.66
C ALA A 9 -73.14 -38.10 -2.09
N LEU A 10 -73.29 -37.20 -3.07
CA LEU A 10 -74.06 -37.52 -4.27
C LEU A 10 -73.25 -37.09 -5.51
N LEU A 11 -72.59 -38.09 -6.12
CA LEU A 11 -72.16 -38.18 -7.53
C LEU A 11 -73.43 -38.16 -8.42
N ALA A 12 -73.52 -37.80 -9.71
CA ALA A 12 -72.60 -37.62 -10.83
C ALA A 12 -73.35 -36.90 -11.99
N ALA A 13 -72.61 -36.22 -12.89
CA ALA A 13 -72.82 -36.12 -14.35
C ALA A 13 -71.93 -34.97 -14.92
N ILE A 14 -70.63 -35.19 -15.12
CA ILE A 14 -69.95 -35.50 -16.39
C ILE A 14 -69.89 -34.33 -17.38
N GLY A 15 -68.65 -33.86 -17.62
CA GLY A 15 -68.24 -33.04 -18.75
C GLY A 15 -66.72 -32.81 -18.69
N ALA A 16 -65.95 -33.76 -19.23
CA ALA A 16 -64.49 -33.78 -19.18
C ALA A 16 -63.84 -32.85 -20.22
N THR A 17 -62.87 -32.04 -19.80
CA THR A 17 -61.73 -31.63 -20.63
C THR A 17 -60.45 -31.74 -19.81
N ALA A 18 -59.52 -32.57 -20.30
CA ALA A 18 -58.22 -32.77 -19.69
C ALA A 18 -57.37 -31.50 -19.85
N THR A 19 -56.89 -30.96 -18.73
CA THR A 19 -55.76 -30.02 -18.69
C THR A 19 -54.65 -30.68 -17.86
N GLY A 20 -53.46 -30.78 -18.45
CA GLY A 20 -52.30 -31.44 -17.87
C GLY A 20 -51.78 -30.73 -16.61
N PRO A 21 -50.76 -31.30 -15.94
CA PRO A 21 -50.17 -30.69 -14.76
C PRO A 21 -49.62 -29.30 -15.13
N ALA A 22 -50.03 -28.30 -14.37
CA ALA A 22 -49.48 -26.95 -14.45
C ALA A 22 -47.95 -27.05 -14.30
N ALA A 23 -47.25 -26.65 -15.35
CA ALA A 23 -45.80 -26.60 -15.39
C ALA A 23 -45.27 -25.73 -14.23
N PHE A 24 -44.18 -26.20 -13.64
CA PHE A 24 -43.38 -25.44 -12.69
C PHE A 24 -43.11 -24.02 -13.22
N ALA A 25 -43.29 -23.03 -12.34
CA ALA A 25 -42.81 -21.69 -12.60
C ALA A 25 -41.33 -21.77 -12.95
N THR A 26 -40.98 -21.38 -14.17
CA THR A 26 -39.61 -21.24 -14.66
C THR A 26 -38.84 -20.32 -13.71
N GLU A 27 -37.68 -20.77 -13.22
CA GLU A 27 -36.73 -19.89 -12.55
C GLU A 27 -36.54 -18.61 -13.39
N PRO A 28 -36.59 -17.42 -12.78
CA PRO A 28 -36.35 -16.19 -13.53
C PRO A 28 -34.98 -16.27 -14.19
N SER A 29 -34.95 -16.12 -15.52
CA SER A 29 -33.69 -16.11 -16.28
C SER A 29 -32.81 -14.99 -15.77
N ILE A 30 -31.72 -15.33 -15.05
CA ILE A 30 -30.75 -14.36 -14.54
C ILE A 30 -30.03 -13.72 -15.74
N PRO A 31 -30.11 -12.38 -15.91
CA PRO A 31 -29.42 -11.73 -17.01
C PRO A 31 -27.89 -11.77 -16.78
N PRO A 32 -27.08 -12.06 -17.81
CA PRO A 32 -25.61 -12.14 -17.69
C PRO A 32 -24.97 -10.87 -17.14
N GLN A 33 -25.56 -9.71 -17.42
CA GLN A 33 -25.21 -8.44 -16.78
C GLN A 33 -26.42 -7.90 -16.01
N PRO A 34 -26.23 -7.36 -14.78
CA PRO A 34 -24.94 -7.12 -14.08
C PRO A 34 -24.42 -8.32 -13.26
N TYR A 35 -24.88 -9.55 -13.52
CA TYR A 35 -24.49 -10.75 -12.75
C TYR A 35 -22.97 -10.95 -12.69
N PHE A 36 -22.29 -10.95 -13.85
CA PHE A 36 -20.85 -11.20 -13.90
C PHE A 36 -20.03 -10.06 -13.26
N GLU A 37 -20.45 -8.80 -13.38
CA GLU A 37 -19.84 -7.70 -12.62
C GLU A 37 -19.97 -7.90 -11.10
N GLY A 38 -21.10 -8.41 -10.63
CA GLY A 38 -21.30 -8.78 -9.23
C GLY A 38 -20.38 -9.91 -8.79
N VAL A 39 -20.25 -10.96 -9.62
CA VAL A 39 -19.34 -12.09 -9.37
C VAL A 39 -17.88 -11.63 -9.33
N ASP A 40 -17.45 -10.76 -10.24
CA ASP A 40 -16.08 -10.23 -10.26
C ASP A 40 -15.76 -9.45 -8.98
N ARG A 41 -16.70 -8.62 -8.50
CA ARG A 41 -16.55 -7.92 -7.20
C ARG A 41 -16.40 -8.88 -6.03
N VAL A 42 -17.13 -10.00 -6.05
CA VAL A 42 -17.11 -11.02 -5.00
C VAL A 42 -15.81 -11.82 -5.04
N ILE A 43 -15.34 -12.23 -6.22
CA ILE A 43 -14.04 -12.89 -6.39
C ILE A 43 -12.91 -11.99 -5.89
N ALA A 44 -12.93 -10.71 -6.28
CA ALA A 44 -11.96 -9.73 -5.81
C ALA A 44 -12.04 -9.52 -4.28
N ALA A 45 -13.24 -9.56 -3.69
CA ALA A 45 -13.41 -9.49 -2.24
C ALA A 45 -12.83 -10.72 -1.53
N LEU A 46 -13.08 -11.92 -2.05
CA LEU A 46 -12.50 -13.17 -1.52
C LEU A 46 -10.96 -13.14 -1.55
N GLU A 47 -10.36 -12.64 -2.64
CA GLU A 47 -8.92 -12.43 -2.76
C GLU A 47 -8.40 -11.43 -1.71
N ARG A 48 -9.03 -10.26 -1.58
CA ARG A 48 -8.66 -9.25 -0.55
C ARG A 48 -8.81 -9.74 0.88
N LEU A 49 -9.69 -10.72 1.14
CA LEU A 49 -9.85 -11.30 2.47
C LEU A 49 -8.87 -12.45 2.73
N GLY A 50 -8.08 -12.86 1.73
CA GLY A 50 -7.14 -13.97 1.85
C GLY A 50 -7.80 -15.34 1.77
N ALA A 51 -8.98 -15.43 1.14
CA ALA A 51 -9.71 -16.66 0.90
C ALA A 51 -10.10 -16.80 -0.58
N PRO A 52 -9.13 -16.76 -1.52
CA PRO A 52 -9.41 -16.79 -2.94
C PRO A 52 -10.11 -18.09 -3.36
N ILE A 53 -10.90 -18.01 -4.43
CA ILE A 53 -11.28 -19.22 -5.18
C ILE A 53 -10.08 -19.72 -5.98
N SER A 54 -10.04 -21.01 -6.31
CA SER A 54 -8.92 -21.55 -7.10
C SER A 54 -8.77 -20.87 -8.46
N ASP A 55 -7.54 -20.72 -8.93
CA ASP A 55 -7.23 -20.09 -10.23
C ASP A 55 -8.00 -20.73 -11.39
N ARG A 56 -8.16 -22.06 -11.35
CA ARG A 56 -8.97 -22.80 -12.33
C ARG A 56 -10.42 -22.28 -12.39
N VAL A 57 -11.05 -22.06 -11.23
CA VAL A 57 -12.43 -21.57 -11.16
C VAL A 57 -12.47 -20.10 -11.59
N ARG A 58 -11.53 -19.27 -11.12
CA ARG A 58 -11.42 -17.85 -11.51
C ARG A 58 -11.28 -17.68 -13.01
N SER A 59 -10.32 -18.37 -13.65
CA SER A 59 -10.12 -18.30 -15.10
C SER A 59 -11.34 -18.81 -15.87
N ARG A 60 -12.03 -19.84 -15.36
CA ARG A 60 -13.27 -20.33 -15.99
C ARG A 60 -14.37 -19.29 -15.90
N ILE A 61 -14.59 -18.67 -14.75
CA ILE A 61 -15.59 -17.60 -14.58
C ILE A 61 -15.29 -16.42 -15.49
N ALA A 62 -14.03 -15.99 -15.61
CA ALA A 62 -13.65 -14.93 -16.55
C ALA A 62 -13.98 -15.28 -18.01
N THR A 63 -13.78 -16.55 -18.41
CA THR A 63 -14.16 -17.04 -19.74
C THR A 63 -15.68 -16.99 -19.94
N LEU A 64 -16.46 -17.41 -18.92
CA LEU A 64 -17.92 -17.39 -18.94
C LEU A 64 -18.48 -15.96 -19.00
N ALA A 65 -17.86 -15.02 -18.29
CA ALA A 65 -18.21 -13.61 -18.32
C ALA A 65 -18.05 -13.01 -19.72
N GLY A 66 -16.97 -13.37 -20.43
CA GLY A 66 -16.74 -12.95 -21.82
C GLY A 66 -17.76 -13.52 -22.82
N ALA A 67 -18.29 -14.72 -22.56
CA ALA A 67 -19.33 -15.33 -23.39
C ALA A 67 -20.73 -14.70 -23.14
N GLY A 68 -21.03 -14.33 -21.89
CA GLY A 68 -22.20 -13.52 -21.54
C GLY A 68 -23.56 -14.15 -21.91
N THR A 69 -23.70 -15.48 -21.80
CA THR A 69 -24.96 -16.20 -22.10
C THR A 69 -25.66 -16.71 -20.85
N SER A 70 -26.95 -17.03 -20.91
CA SER A 70 -27.67 -17.66 -19.79
C SER A 70 -27.06 -19.00 -19.37
N ALA A 71 -26.52 -19.77 -20.33
CA ALA A 71 -25.77 -20.99 -20.04
C ALA A 71 -24.46 -20.70 -19.26
N SER A 72 -23.81 -19.57 -19.58
CA SER A 72 -22.62 -19.13 -18.87
C SER A 72 -22.93 -18.75 -17.42
N VAL A 73 -24.09 -18.10 -17.19
CA VAL A 73 -24.57 -17.79 -15.83
C VAL A 73 -24.83 -19.07 -15.04
N ALA A 74 -25.55 -20.03 -15.61
CA ALA A 74 -25.83 -21.31 -14.95
C ALA A 74 -24.56 -22.07 -14.56
N GLU A 75 -23.54 -22.07 -15.42
CA GLU A 75 -22.24 -22.68 -15.10
C GLU A 75 -21.50 -21.91 -14.00
N ALA A 76 -21.52 -20.57 -14.03
CA ALA A 76 -20.91 -19.76 -12.99
C ALA A 76 -21.59 -19.97 -11.62
N GLU A 77 -22.91 -20.04 -11.57
CA GLU A 77 -23.68 -20.39 -10.36
C GLU A 77 -23.24 -21.76 -9.81
N ALA A 78 -23.09 -22.77 -10.68
CA ALA A 78 -22.62 -24.10 -10.29
C ALA A 78 -21.18 -24.10 -9.75
N LEU A 79 -20.30 -23.27 -10.33
CA LEU A 79 -18.93 -23.10 -9.86
C LEU A 79 -18.85 -22.39 -8.50
N LEU A 80 -19.77 -21.48 -8.21
CA LEU A 80 -19.82 -20.74 -6.94
C LEU A 80 -20.55 -21.51 -5.84
N ALA A 81 -21.49 -22.39 -6.17
CA ALA A 81 -22.31 -23.14 -5.21
C ALA A 81 -21.52 -23.83 -4.07
N PRO A 82 -20.33 -24.43 -4.28
CA PRO A 82 -19.50 -25.01 -3.22
C PRO A 82 -18.96 -23.99 -2.19
N HIS A 83 -19.06 -22.69 -2.49
CA HIS A 83 -18.65 -21.59 -1.61
C HIS A 83 -19.85 -20.94 -0.91
N VAL A 84 -21.08 -21.31 -1.24
CA VAL A 84 -22.32 -20.70 -0.71
C VAL A 84 -22.77 -21.39 0.57
N LEU A 85 -22.71 -20.70 1.71
CA LEU A 85 -23.22 -21.18 2.99
C LEU A 85 -24.74 -21.15 3.06
N LEU A 86 -25.36 -20.10 2.51
CA LEU A 86 -26.81 -19.90 2.53
C LEU A 86 -27.32 -19.40 1.18
N ASN A 87 -28.47 -19.92 0.76
CA ASN A 87 -29.30 -19.36 -0.31
C ASN A 87 -30.46 -18.61 0.34
N GLY A 88 -30.55 -17.30 0.10
CA GLY A 88 -31.65 -16.44 0.53
C GLY A 88 -32.46 -15.93 -0.65
N SER A 89 -33.76 -15.74 -0.46
CA SER A 89 -34.67 -15.14 -1.44
C SER A 89 -35.49 -14.05 -0.76
N LEU A 90 -35.44 -12.84 -1.30
CA LEU A 90 -36.12 -11.67 -0.76
C LEU A 90 -37.58 -11.62 -1.23
N ASN A 91 -38.48 -11.21 -0.33
CA ASN A 91 -39.89 -11.02 -0.65
C ASN A 91 -40.36 -9.66 -0.11
N GLY A 92 -40.62 -8.69 -1.00
CA GLY A 92 -41.07 -7.35 -0.59
C GLY A 92 -39.97 -6.57 0.13
N SER A 93 -40.10 -6.38 1.44
CA SER A 93 -39.07 -5.78 2.33
C SER A 93 -38.46 -6.77 3.32
N SER A 94 -38.63 -8.08 3.07
CA SER A 94 -38.22 -9.17 3.97
C SER A 94 -37.24 -10.13 3.29
N VAL A 95 -36.49 -10.90 4.10
CA VAL A 95 -35.84 -12.12 3.63
C VAL A 95 -36.89 -13.23 3.68
N GLY A 96 -37.58 -13.46 2.56
CA GLY A 96 -38.78 -14.30 2.50
C GLY A 96 -38.53 -15.80 2.72
N ARG A 97 -37.39 -16.32 2.27
CA ARG A 97 -36.95 -17.71 2.51
C ARG A 97 -35.43 -17.77 2.54
N ALA A 98 -34.87 -18.60 3.42
CA ALA A 98 -33.45 -18.91 3.38
C ALA A 98 -33.20 -20.37 3.75
N GLU A 99 -32.21 -20.99 3.12
CA GLU A 99 -31.84 -22.39 3.31
C GLU A 99 -30.32 -22.60 3.17
N GLN A 100 -29.84 -23.76 3.61
CA GLN A 100 -28.42 -24.11 3.51
C GLN A 100 -27.99 -24.22 2.04
N GLY A 101 -26.85 -23.61 1.71
CA GLY A 101 -26.22 -23.68 0.40
C GLY A 101 -25.29 -24.89 0.23
N GLY A 102 -24.52 -24.91 -0.86
CA GLY A 102 -23.64 -26.02 -1.23
C GLY A 102 -22.30 -26.07 -0.48
N ALA A 103 -21.97 -25.07 0.34
CA ALA A 103 -20.73 -25.06 1.10
C ALA A 103 -20.73 -26.08 2.22
N THR A 104 -19.58 -26.71 2.42
CA THR A 104 -19.34 -27.55 3.60
C THR A 104 -19.09 -26.64 4.81
N PRO A 105 -19.91 -26.70 5.88
CA PRO A 105 -19.85 -25.78 7.03
C PRO A 105 -18.68 -26.14 7.98
N THR A 106 -17.45 -26.05 7.49
CA THR A 106 -16.24 -26.30 8.27
C THR A 106 -15.64 -24.99 8.76
N LEU A 107 -15.35 -24.91 10.06
CA LEU A 107 -14.71 -23.77 10.71
C LEU A 107 -13.32 -24.17 11.23
N ILE A 108 -12.60 -23.19 11.77
CA ILE A 108 -11.34 -23.40 12.47
C ILE A 108 -11.54 -22.97 13.92
N GLU A 109 -11.13 -23.79 14.87
CA GLU A 109 -10.99 -23.39 16.27
C GLU A 109 -10.10 -22.16 16.35
N GLN A 110 -10.64 -21.09 16.94
CA GLN A 110 -9.93 -19.83 17.12
C GLN A 110 -9.49 -19.19 15.78
N GLY A 111 -10.31 -19.35 14.74
CA GLY A 111 -10.00 -18.84 13.42
C GLY A 111 -11.24 -18.45 12.62
N TRP A 112 -10.98 -17.69 11.56
CA TRP A 112 -12.01 -17.19 10.64
C TRP A 112 -12.08 -18.04 9.37
N ARG A 113 -13.30 -18.20 8.85
CA ARG A 113 -13.59 -18.75 7.51
C ARG A 113 -14.46 -17.79 6.73
N VAL A 114 -14.33 -17.85 5.41
CA VAL A 114 -15.12 -17.01 4.49
C VAL A 114 -16.05 -17.90 3.69
N PHE A 115 -17.30 -17.47 3.55
CA PHE A 115 -18.32 -18.10 2.73
C PHE A 115 -19.07 -17.04 1.92
N LEU A 116 -19.86 -17.51 0.96
CA LEU A 116 -20.82 -16.69 0.22
C LEU A 116 -22.24 -16.90 0.75
N ILE A 117 -23.06 -15.86 0.62
CA ILE A 117 -24.50 -15.92 0.74
C ILE A 117 -25.06 -15.50 -0.61
N ARG A 118 -25.78 -16.40 -1.28
CA ARG A 118 -26.46 -16.11 -2.54
C ARG A 118 -27.81 -15.50 -2.22
N VAL A 119 -28.12 -14.34 -2.81
CA VAL A 119 -29.36 -13.60 -2.55
C VAL A 119 -30.12 -13.43 -3.85
N GLU A 120 -31.30 -14.04 -3.95
CA GLU A 120 -32.29 -13.71 -4.96
C GLU A 120 -33.05 -12.46 -4.53
N ASN A 121 -33.08 -11.47 -5.40
CA ASN A 121 -33.64 -10.16 -5.12
C ASN A 121 -34.68 -9.78 -6.19
N PRO A 122 -35.83 -10.51 -6.25
CA PRO A 122 -36.87 -10.26 -7.26
C PRO A 122 -37.53 -8.88 -7.10
N SER A 123 -37.35 -8.23 -5.94
CA SER A 123 -37.88 -6.90 -5.65
C SER A 123 -36.86 -5.77 -5.86
N ALA A 124 -35.68 -6.06 -6.42
CA ALA A 124 -34.61 -5.09 -6.67
C ALA A 124 -34.30 -4.17 -5.46
N GLN A 125 -34.30 -4.74 -4.25
CA GLN A 125 -33.98 -4.03 -3.03
C GLN A 125 -32.55 -3.52 -3.04
N VAL A 126 -32.34 -2.33 -2.47
CA VAL A 126 -31.03 -1.69 -2.27
C VAL A 126 -30.74 -1.44 -0.80
N LEU A 127 -31.34 -2.24 0.08
CA LEU A 127 -31.17 -2.13 1.53
C LEU A 127 -29.95 -2.94 2.00
N PRO A 128 -29.31 -2.55 3.11
CA PRO A 128 -28.29 -3.37 3.76
C PRO A 128 -28.86 -4.71 4.24
N LEU A 129 -28.03 -5.75 4.18
CA LEU A 129 -28.28 -7.01 4.86
C LEU A 129 -27.51 -7.07 6.18
N ALA A 130 -28.15 -7.64 7.20
CA ALA A 130 -27.50 -8.03 8.44
C ALA A 130 -27.70 -9.52 8.69
N ILE A 131 -26.81 -10.09 9.51
CA ILE A 131 -26.80 -11.51 9.87
C ILE A 131 -26.64 -11.64 11.39
N THR A 132 -27.37 -12.54 12.03
CA THR A 132 -27.26 -12.80 13.47
C THR A 132 -27.06 -14.30 13.73
N PRO A 133 -26.26 -14.70 14.75
CA PRO A 133 -25.58 -13.87 15.75
C PRO A 133 -24.42 -13.01 15.17
N SER A 134 -24.52 -11.69 15.27
CA SER A 134 -23.47 -10.78 14.79
C SER A 134 -22.43 -10.51 15.88
N ALA A 135 -21.22 -10.13 15.47
CA ALA A 135 -20.36 -9.35 16.36
C ALA A 135 -20.99 -7.96 16.57
N ALA A 136 -20.95 -7.46 17.81
CA ALA A 136 -20.78 -6.02 17.96
C ALA A 136 -19.39 -5.71 17.38
N SER A 137 -19.35 -5.04 16.23
CA SER A 137 -18.18 -4.89 15.37
C SER A 137 -16.88 -4.64 16.14
N ILE A 138 -15.89 -5.51 15.96
CA ILE A 138 -14.54 -5.41 16.56
C ILE A 138 -13.73 -4.29 15.89
N GLY A 139 -14.20 -3.81 14.74
CA GLY A 139 -13.78 -2.58 14.07
C GLY A 139 -14.63 -2.45 12.81
N ARG A 140 -15.20 -1.28 12.51
CA ARG A 140 -15.82 -1.08 11.20
C ARG A 140 -14.72 -0.97 10.13
N ARG A 141 -15.13 -1.07 8.86
CA ARG A 141 -14.40 -0.55 7.70
C ARG A 141 -15.17 0.67 7.16
N SER A 142 -14.50 1.79 6.96
CA SER A 142 -15.08 3.02 6.44
C SER A 142 -14.65 3.18 5.00
N GLY A 143 -15.64 3.21 4.12
CA GLY A 143 -15.48 3.82 2.81
C GLY A 143 -15.06 5.28 2.94
N SER A 144 -14.31 5.75 1.95
CA SER A 144 -13.90 7.14 1.78
C SER A 144 -15.13 8.08 1.80
N GLY A 145 -15.34 8.84 2.89
CA GLY A 145 -16.25 9.99 2.83
C GLY A 145 -16.96 10.44 4.11
N ALA A 146 -17.04 9.64 5.18
CA ALA A 146 -17.92 9.96 6.32
C ALA A 146 -17.23 10.37 7.63
N ALA A 147 -15.92 10.64 7.63
CA ALA A 147 -15.15 10.89 8.86
C ALA A 147 -15.36 12.30 9.49
N ARG A 148 -16.22 13.16 8.93
CA ARG A 148 -16.24 14.59 9.28
C ARG A 148 -17.22 15.00 10.41
N ALA A 149 -17.92 14.07 11.06
CA ALA A 149 -19.09 14.44 11.88
C ALA A 149 -19.23 13.80 13.27
N LEU A 150 -18.17 13.23 13.88
CA LEU A 150 -18.29 12.68 15.24
C LEU A 150 -17.24 13.21 16.21
N PRO A 151 -17.62 13.44 17.48
CA PRO A 151 -16.76 14.01 18.50
C PRO A 151 -15.63 13.05 18.91
N PRO A 152 -14.52 13.58 19.47
CA PRO A 152 -13.40 12.75 19.95
C PRO A 152 -13.89 11.78 21.02
N GLY A 153 -13.62 10.48 20.85
CA GLY A 153 -13.98 9.42 21.80
C GLY A 153 -15.23 8.58 21.47
N GLY A 154 -15.87 8.77 20.30
CA GLY A 154 -17.06 8.00 19.90
C GLY A 154 -16.80 6.67 19.17
N TYR A 155 -15.55 6.40 18.77
CA TYR A 155 -15.17 5.21 18.01
C TYR A 155 -14.10 4.39 18.72
N THR A 156 -14.44 3.91 19.91
CA THR A 156 -13.72 2.79 20.48
C THR A 156 -14.01 1.55 19.64
N VAL A 157 -12.97 0.86 19.18
CA VAL A 157 -13.00 -0.61 19.13
C VAL A 157 -13.64 -1.04 20.44
N ARG A 158 -14.87 -1.57 20.41
CA ARG A 158 -15.59 -1.88 21.64
C ARG A 158 -14.92 -3.09 22.29
N ALA A 159 -13.89 -2.86 23.11
CA ALA A 159 -13.22 -3.87 23.94
C ALA A 159 -14.25 -4.66 24.79
N GLU A 160 -15.34 -4.00 25.19
CA GLU A 160 -16.44 -4.56 25.95
C GLU A 160 -17.24 -5.63 25.18
N ALA A 161 -17.28 -5.58 23.84
CA ALA A 161 -17.92 -6.62 23.03
C ALA A 161 -17.11 -7.93 23.00
N SER A 162 -15.83 -7.87 23.35
CA SER A 162 -14.88 -8.99 23.26
C SER A 162 -14.93 -9.93 24.48
N LEU A 163 -15.53 -9.50 25.59
CA LEU A 163 -15.44 -10.18 26.90
C LEU A 163 -16.64 -11.10 27.23
N GLN A 164 -17.65 -11.20 26.35
CA GLN A 164 -18.84 -12.03 26.52
C GLN A 164 -19.10 -12.92 25.27
N ARG A 165 -18.09 -13.64 24.78
CA ARG A 165 -18.14 -14.25 23.43
C ARG A 165 -19.21 -15.34 23.27
N PRO A 166 -20.11 -15.25 22.27
CA PRO A 166 -20.75 -16.44 21.71
C PRO A 166 -19.68 -17.36 21.11
N TRP A 167 -19.96 -18.67 21.02
CA TRP A 167 -19.01 -19.62 20.45
C TRP A 167 -18.78 -19.40 18.93
N ILE A 168 -19.71 -18.70 18.27
CA ILE A 168 -19.70 -18.39 16.84
C ILE A 168 -20.09 -16.94 16.60
N VAL A 169 -19.49 -16.32 15.58
CA VAL A 169 -19.72 -14.92 15.18
C VAL A 169 -19.81 -14.85 13.66
N TYR A 170 -20.76 -14.07 13.14
CA TYR A 170 -20.93 -13.77 11.72
C TYR A 170 -20.73 -12.29 11.43
N GLU A 171 -20.06 -11.98 10.34
CA GLU A 171 -19.85 -10.61 9.87
C GLU A 171 -19.81 -10.54 8.34
N PHE A 172 -20.59 -9.68 7.71
CA PHE A 172 -20.45 -9.42 6.28
C PHE A 172 -19.15 -8.65 6.02
N ALA A 173 -18.40 -9.07 5.00
CA ALA A 173 -17.07 -8.51 4.71
C ALA A 173 -17.11 -7.07 4.15
N ASP A 174 -18.25 -6.69 3.57
CA ASP A 174 -18.57 -5.31 3.21
C ASP A 174 -19.94 -4.92 3.76
N GLY A 175 -20.07 -3.67 4.22
CA GLY A 175 -21.34 -3.09 4.67
C GLY A 175 -22.20 -2.57 3.53
N ASN A 176 -21.90 -2.98 2.29
CA ASN A 176 -22.53 -2.42 1.11
C ASN A 176 -24.00 -2.87 1.05
N PRO A 177 -24.92 -1.96 0.71
CA PRO A 177 -26.29 -2.33 0.43
C PRO A 177 -26.38 -3.35 -0.71
N LEU A 178 -27.53 -4.02 -0.82
CA LEU A 178 -27.86 -4.78 -2.02
C LEU A 178 -27.78 -3.87 -3.26
N SER A 179 -27.41 -4.45 -4.40
CA SER A 179 -27.25 -3.69 -5.64
C SER A 179 -28.55 -3.51 -6.42
N GLY A 180 -29.60 -4.25 -6.06
CA GLY A 180 -30.84 -4.34 -6.82
C GLY A 180 -30.78 -5.34 -7.98
N ALA A 181 -29.63 -6.00 -8.20
CA ALA A 181 -29.50 -7.07 -9.19
C ALA A 181 -30.38 -8.28 -8.81
N ALA A 182 -30.94 -8.98 -9.81
CA ALA A 182 -31.85 -10.11 -9.60
C ALA A 182 -31.23 -11.24 -8.75
N VAL A 183 -29.93 -11.46 -8.90
CA VAL A 183 -29.12 -12.33 -8.04
C VAL A 183 -27.83 -11.60 -7.73
N GLU A 184 -27.43 -11.61 -6.46
CA GLU A 184 -26.13 -11.12 -6.01
C GLU A 184 -25.56 -12.00 -4.90
N TYR A 185 -24.24 -12.02 -4.78
CA TYR A 185 -23.53 -12.73 -3.72
C TYR A 185 -23.00 -11.74 -2.69
N LYS A 186 -23.19 -12.06 -1.40
CA LYS A 186 -22.58 -11.35 -0.28
C LYS A 186 -21.52 -12.23 0.37
N VAL A 187 -20.41 -11.63 0.77
CA VAL A 187 -19.31 -12.36 1.43
C VAL A 187 -19.51 -12.28 2.94
N VAL A 188 -19.54 -13.44 3.61
CA VAL A 188 -19.67 -13.55 5.06
C VAL A 188 -18.43 -14.19 5.67
N GLN A 189 -17.93 -13.60 6.74
CA GLN A 189 -16.85 -14.11 7.58
C GLN A 189 -17.45 -14.76 8.82
N VAL A 190 -16.97 -15.95 9.17
CA VAL A 190 -17.48 -16.75 10.28
C VAL A 190 -16.32 -17.17 11.16
N TYR A 191 -16.37 -16.76 12.43
CA TYR A 191 -15.39 -17.14 13.44
C TYR A 191 -15.94 -18.23 14.35
N SER A 192 -15.09 -19.18 14.74
CA SER A 192 -15.39 -20.13 15.81
C SER A 192 -14.40 -19.96 16.94
N ARG A 193 -14.90 -19.72 18.16
CA ARG A 193 -14.07 -19.81 19.37
C ARG A 193 -13.74 -21.27 19.69
N ASP A 194 -14.76 -22.12 19.59
CA ASP A 194 -14.70 -23.49 20.09
C ASP A 194 -14.41 -24.48 18.94
N ARG A 195 -13.75 -25.60 19.23
CA ARG A 195 -13.64 -26.76 18.32
C ARG A 195 -14.85 -27.70 18.38
N GLY A 196 -14.93 -28.57 17.39
CA GLY A 196 -15.87 -29.68 17.29
C GLY A 196 -17.22 -29.31 16.67
N ARG A 197 -18.12 -30.29 16.71
CA ARG A 197 -19.45 -30.21 16.08
C ARG A 197 -20.42 -29.37 16.89
N ARG A 198 -20.94 -28.28 16.31
CA ARG A 198 -21.84 -27.33 17.01
C ARG A 198 -22.94 -26.81 16.08
N ARG A 199 -24.13 -26.55 16.64
CA ARG A 199 -25.27 -26.01 15.91
C ARG A 199 -25.38 -24.50 16.15
N SER A 200 -25.54 -23.75 15.07
CA SER A 200 -25.87 -22.33 15.07
C SER A 200 -27.22 -22.12 14.38
N GLU A 201 -27.98 -21.12 14.81
CA GLU A 201 -29.21 -20.70 14.15
C GLU A 201 -28.97 -19.32 13.53
N ILE A 202 -28.92 -19.27 12.21
CA ILE A 202 -28.61 -18.06 11.46
C ILE A 202 -29.90 -17.36 11.07
N VAL A 203 -29.98 -16.06 11.29
CA VAL A 203 -31.09 -15.23 10.77
C VAL A 203 -30.51 -14.11 9.91
N LEU A 204 -31.09 -13.93 8.72
CA LEU A 204 -30.80 -12.82 7.82
C LEU A 204 -31.86 -11.72 7.99
N ILE A 205 -31.44 -10.46 7.90
CA ILE A 205 -32.29 -9.30 8.13
C ILE A 205 -32.09 -8.31 6.98
N SER A 206 -33.18 -7.90 6.31
CA SER A 206 -33.15 -6.84 5.28
C SER A 206 -33.55 -5.48 5.83
N GLY A 207 -32.71 -4.45 5.64
CA GLY A 207 -32.99 -3.08 6.06
C GLY A 207 -32.73 -2.84 7.55
N ALA A 208 -31.57 -2.24 7.86
CA ALA A 208 -31.10 -2.04 9.24
C ALA A 208 -31.46 -0.67 9.86
N ASP A 209 -32.43 0.09 9.34
CA ASP A 209 -32.87 1.34 9.98
C ASP A 209 -34.05 1.10 10.95
N PRO A 210 -33.86 1.27 12.28
CA PRO A 210 -34.91 1.12 13.29
C PRO A 210 -35.83 2.35 13.38
N GLY A 211 -35.50 3.48 12.75
CA GLY A 211 -36.33 4.67 12.77
C GLY A 211 -37.56 4.50 11.87
N LEU A 212 -38.76 4.46 12.45
CA LEU A 212 -40.09 4.59 11.79
C LEU A 212 -40.89 3.31 11.45
N SER A 213 -40.50 2.11 11.90
CA SER A 213 -41.32 0.89 11.68
C SER A 213 -42.03 0.39 12.94
N SER A 214 -43.26 -0.11 12.81
CA SER A 214 -43.97 -0.78 13.91
C SER A 214 -43.25 -2.10 14.29
N PRO A 215 -43.36 -2.61 15.53
CA PRO A 215 -42.70 -3.85 15.94
C PRO A 215 -42.99 -5.04 15.02
N ARG A 216 -44.19 -5.10 14.45
CA ARG A 216 -44.61 -6.13 13.49
C ARG A 216 -43.95 -5.96 12.11
N ALA A 217 -43.78 -4.73 11.64
CA ALA A 217 -43.09 -4.42 10.40
C ALA A 217 -41.57 -4.60 10.51
N TYR A 218 -41.01 -4.39 11.71
CA TYR A 218 -39.61 -4.68 12.01
C TYR A 218 -39.34 -6.19 11.99
N LEU A 219 -40.14 -7.00 12.70
CA LEU A 219 -40.00 -8.45 12.71
C LEU A 219 -40.22 -9.10 11.34
N ALA A 220 -41.04 -8.48 10.48
CA ALA A 220 -41.21 -8.94 9.10
C ALA A 220 -39.94 -8.83 8.24
N ARG A 221 -38.86 -8.18 8.71
CA ARG A 221 -37.59 -8.06 7.98
C ARG A 221 -36.67 -9.27 8.15
N PHE A 222 -36.99 -10.15 9.09
CA PHE A 222 -36.17 -11.29 9.49
C PHE A 222 -36.54 -12.53 8.68
N SER A 223 -35.56 -13.36 8.35
CA SER A 223 -35.81 -14.73 7.91
C SER A 223 -36.24 -15.61 9.08
N ASP A 224 -36.82 -16.78 8.78
CA ASP A 224 -36.85 -17.87 9.76
C ASP A 224 -35.41 -18.25 10.18
N PRO A 225 -35.19 -18.69 11.44
CA PRO A 225 -33.89 -19.20 11.86
C PRO A 225 -33.47 -20.44 11.08
N ILE A 226 -32.26 -20.40 10.52
CA ILE A 226 -31.70 -21.45 9.66
C ILE A 226 -30.69 -22.26 10.49
N PRO A 227 -30.99 -23.51 10.86
CA PRO A 227 -30.06 -24.31 11.65
C PRO A 227 -28.92 -24.85 10.77
N ILE A 228 -27.69 -24.46 11.08
CA ILE A 228 -26.48 -25.00 10.43
C ILE A 228 -25.63 -25.72 11.49
N ILE A 229 -25.20 -26.93 11.16
CA ILE A 229 -24.25 -27.69 11.98
C ILE A 229 -22.85 -27.45 11.42
N PHE A 230 -22.02 -26.75 12.18
CA PHE A 230 -20.62 -26.52 11.86
C PHE A 230 -19.73 -27.60 12.47
N GLU A 231 -18.66 -27.94 11.75
CA GLU A 231 -17.54 -28.72 12.27
C GLU A 231 -16.30 -27.81 12.37
N ALA A 232 -15.90 -27.43 13.58
CA ALA A 232 -14.72 -26.59 13.80
C ALA A 232 -13.47 -27.45 14.04
N THR A 233 -12.52 -27.44 13.10
CA THR A 233 -11.30 -28.24 13.23
C THR A 233 -10.34 -27.63 14.26
N PRO A 234 -9.64 -28.44 15.06
CA PRO A 234 -8.61 -27.93 15.97
C PRO A 234 -7.51 -27.18 15.21
N SER A 235 -6.95 -26.16 15.84
CA SER A 235 -5.79 -25.41 15.34
C SER A 235 -4.62 -25.49 16.32
N ASN A 236 -3.39 -25.45 15.80
CA ASN A 236 -2.16 -25.64 16.56
C ASN A 236 -1.23 -24.44 16.34
N ASP A 237 -0.47 -24.07 17.36
CA ASP A 237 0.60 -23.08 17.22
C ASP A 237 1.82 -23.71 16.54
N VAL A 238 2.21 -23.13 15.41
CA VAL A 238 3.41 -23.48 14.67
C VAL A 238 4.48 -22.44 14.95
N VAL A 239 5.58 -22.85 15.59
CA VAL A 239 6.70 -21.95 15.94
C VAL A 239 7.56 -21.69 14.72
N LEU A 240 7.86 -20.43 14.43
CA LEU A 240 8.78 -20.06 13.36
C LEU A 240 10.19 -19.89 13.91
N ARG A 241 11.19 -20.56 13.32
CA ARG A 241 12.62 -20.36 13.63
C ARG A 241 13.28 -19.69 12.44
N ILE A 242 13.32 -18.37 12.47
CA ILE A 242 13.75 -17.49 11.39
C ILE A 242 15.20 -17.03 11.63
N ARG A 243 16.10 -17.44 10.76
CA ARG A 243 17.51 -17.07 10.82
C ARG A 243 17.94 -16.37 9.54
N ASP A 244 18.80 -15.36 9.68
CA ASP A 244 19.48 -14.75 8.54
C ASP A 244 20.60 -15.65 8.00
N GLN A 245 21.30 -15.21 6.95
CA GLN A 245 22.36 -15.97 6.29
C GLN A 245 23.55 -16.32 7.21
N HIS A 246 23.70 -15.65 8.36
CA HIS A 246 24.75 -15.91 9.35
C HIS A 246 24.25 -16.78 10.51
N GLY A 247 22.97 -17.16 10.51
CA GLY A 247 22.35 -17.96 11.57
C GLY A 247 21.74 -17.12 12.69
N GLU A 248 21.79 -15.79 12.60
CA GLU A 248 21.29 -14.87 13.62
C GLU A 248 19.76 -14.79 13.60
N SER A 249 19.16 -14.70 14.78
CA SER A 249 17.70 -14.56 14.89
C SER A 249 17.24 -13.20 14.39
N CYS A 250 16.17 -13.17 13.59
CA CYS A 250 15.65 -11.94 13.01
C CYS A 250 14.13 -11.98 12.82
N MET A 251 13.59 -10.84 12.36
CA MET A 251 12.22 -10.69 11.90
C MET A 251 12.13 -10.80 10.38
N ALA A 252 11.07 -11.42 9.87
CA ALA A 252 10.86 -11.59 8.44
C ALA A 252 9.38 -11.44 8.06
N SER A 253 9.16 -11.16 6.78
CA SER A 253 7.86 -11.21 6.12
C SER A 253 7.50 -12.66 5.83
N VAL A 254 6.27 -13.05 6.15
CA VAL A 254 5.79 -14.42 6.03
C VAL A 254 4.38 -14.47 5.45
N ILE A 255 4.16 -15.31 4.45
CA ILE A 255 2.81 -15.67 3.98
C ILE A 255 2.63 -17.17 4.09
N THR A 256 1.67 -17.62 4.90
CA THR A 256 1.31 -19.05 4.97
C THR A 256 0.04 -19.31 4.20
N ARG A 257 0.04 -20.31 3.31
CA ARG A 257 -1.14 -20.73 2.55
C ARG A 257 -1.42 -22.21 2.70
N ASP A 258 -2.69 -22.59 2.65
CA ASP A 258 -3.08 -23.99 2.49
C ASP A 258 -3.19 -24.41 1.02
N SER A 259 -3.62 -25.66 0.78
CA SER A 259 -3.81 -26.21 -0.57
C SER A 259 -4.91 -25.54 -1.41
N GLN A 260 -5.71 -24.64 -0.81
CA GLN A 260 -6.72 -23.84 -1.50
C GLN A 260 -6.26 -22.39 -1.66
N SER A 261 -4.97 -22.10 -1.43
CA SER A 261 -4.38 -20.76 -1.48
C SER A 261 -4.96 -19.79 -0.45
N ARG A 262 -5.65 -20.29 0.59
CA ARG A 262 -6.17 -19.44 1.68
C ARG A 262 -5.02 -19.02 2.57
N ILE A 263 -4.96 -17.74 2.91
CA ILE A 263 -3.89 -17.11 3.70
C ILE A 263 -4.19 -17.27 5.20
N PHE A 264 -3.13 -17.53 5.98
CA PHE A 264 -3.18 -17.66 7.43
C PHE A 264 -2.20 -16.69 8.14
N PRO A 265 -2.66 -15.93 9.15
CA PRO A 265 -4.06 -15.75 9.55
C PRO A 265 -4.90 -15.09 8.44
N LEU A 266 -6.22 -15.32 8.42
CA LEU A 266 -7.11 -14.72 7.42
C LEU A 266 -7.02 -13.19 7.45
N GLN A 267 -6.84 -12.53 6.30
CA GLN A 267 -6.59 -11.08 6.24
C GLN A 267 -7.74 -10.24 6.81
N GLY A 268 -8.98 -10.58 6.46
CA GLY A 268 -10.15 -9.72 6.69
C GLY A 268 -10.41 -9.27 8.13
N MET A 269 -9.91 -10.00 9.12
CA MET A 269 -10.14 -9.78 10.56
C MET A 269 -8.84 -9.63 11.36
N ARG A 270 -7.72 -9.33 10.67
CA ARG A 270 -6.46 -9.07 11.37
C ARG A 270 -6.50 -7.71 12.07
N VAL A 271 -5.95 -7.69 13.28
CA VAL A 271 -5.70 -6.47 14.06
C VAL A 271 -4.20 -6.29 14.20
N ALA A 272 -3.77 -5.07 14.50
CA ALA A 272 -2.36 -4.73 14.69
C ALA A 272 -1.68 -5.76 15.63
N PRO A 273 -0.47 -6.23 15.30
CA PRO A 273 0.42 -5.72 14.26
C PRO A 273 0.22 -6.32 12.86
N ASP A 274 -0.71 -7.27 12.72
CA ASP A 274 -1.00 -7.92 11.44
C ASP A 274 -2.02 -7.06 10.68
N LEU A 275 -1.57 -6.36 9.64
CA LEU A 275 -2.44 -5.44 8.90
C LEU A 275 -3.35 -6.22 7.94
N PHE A 276 -4.65 -5.89 7.94
CA PHE A 276 -5.67 -6.63 7.19
C PHE A 276 -5.57 -6.45 5.67
N PHE A 277 -4.84 -5.44 5.21
CA PHE A 277 -4.66 -5.12 3.79
C PHE A 277 -3.36 -5.66 3.21
N GLN A 278 -2.53 -6.33 4.03
CA GLN A 278 -1.30 -6.99 3.60
C GLN A 278 -1.47 -8.51 3.57
N PRO A 279 -0.97 -9.21 2.53
CA PRO A 279 -0.91 -10.67 2.53
C PRO A 279 0.03 -11.22 3.58
N GLN A 280 1.22 -10.63 3.69
CA GLN A 280 2.22 -11.02 4.66
C GLN A 280 1.87 -10.55 6.07
N ILE A 281 2.46 -11.25 7.02
CA ILE A 281 2.59 -10.84 8.42
C ILE A 281 4.08 -10.80 8.77
N TYR A 282 4.42 -10.07 9.82
CA TYR A 282 5.80 -9.96 10.31
C TYR A 282 5.97 -10.79 11.57
N ARG A 283 6.94 -11.71 11.54
CA ARG A 283 7.23 -12.60 12.67
C ARG A 283 8.71 -12.64 12.97
N ALA A 284 9.03 -12.63 14.25
CA ALA A 284 10.36 -12.91 14.78
C ALA A 284 10.57 -14.40 15.06
N THR A 285 11.84 -14.83 15.16
CA THR A 285 12.16 -16.17 15.69
C THR A 285 11.47 -16.44 17.02
N GLY A 286 10.82 -17.60 17.12
CA GLY A 286 10.13 -18.07 18.32
C GLY A 286 8.67 -17.62 18.41
N GLU A 287 8.21 -16.73 17.52
CA GLU A 287 6.79 -16.39 17.38
C GLU A 287 6.05 -17.47 16.58
N THR A 288 4.72 -17.42 16.58
CA THR A 288 3.89 -18.51 16.03
C THR A 288 2.88 -18.02 14.99
N VAL A 289 2.45 -18.98 14.16
CA VAL A 289 1.25 -18.88 13.32
C VAL A 289 0.34 -20.04 13.69
N ARG A 290 -0.96 -19.78 13.88
CA ARG A 290 -1.93 -20.80 14.28
C ARG A 290 -2.60 -21.44 13.06
N LEU A 291 -2.48 -22.75 12.95
CA LEU A 291 -2.86 -23.51 11.75
C LEU A 291 -3.62 -24.79 12.10
N PRO A 292 -4.74 -25.10 11.42
CA PRO A 292 -5.34 -26.43 11.45
C PRO A 292 -4.40 -27.54 10.97
N ASP A 293 -4.70 -28.79 11.30
CA ASP A 293 -4.04 -29.93 10.68
C ASP A 293 -4.22 -29.91 9.15
N GLY A 294 -3.14 -30.12 8.39
CA GLY A 294 -3.18 -30.05 6.94
C GLY A 294 -1.85 -29.67 6.27
N PRO A 295 -1.77 -29.76 4.94
CA PRO A 295 -0.61 -29.30 4.17
C PRO A 295 -0.64 -27.77 3.99
N TYR A 296 0.54 -27.15 4.10
CA TYR A 296 0.73 -25.72 3.90
C TYR A 296 1.99 -25.44 3.10
N THR A 297 2.00 -24.28 2.45
CA THR A 297 3.22 -23.62 1.99
C THR A 297 3.44 -22.36 2.83
N ILE A 298 4.70 -22.01 3.02
CA ILE A 298 5.11 -20.77 3.68
C ILE A 298 6.16 -20.09 2.81
N GLU A 299 5.81 -18.88 2.36
CA GLU A 299 6.71 -17.96 1.68
C GLU A 299 7.35 -17.04 2.72
N SER A 300 8.65 -16.77 2.57
CA SER A 300 9.41 -15.93 3.50
C SER A 300 10.50 -15.12 2.79
N TRP A 301 10.70 -13.88 3.23
CA TRP A 301 11.76 -12.96 2.78
C TRP A 301 11.98 -11.86 3.84
N ARG A 302 12.96 -10.97 3.62
CA ARG A 302 13.21 -9.81 4.49
C ARG A 302 13.67 -8.60 3.68
N GLY A 303 12.75 -7.87 3.03
CA GLY A 303 13.10 -6.86 2.04
C GLY A 303 13.57 -7.45 0.69
N PRO A 304 13.82 -6.60 -0.33
CA PRO A 304 14.20 -6.98 -1.69
C PRO A 304 15.63 -7.52 -1.81
N GLU A 305 16.53 -7.26 -0.85
CA GLU A 305 17.90 -7.81 -0.82
C GLU A 305 17.95 -9.29 -0.40
N TYR A 306 16.80 -9.85 -0.02
CA TYR A 306 16.65 -11.26 0.32
C TYR A 306 15.83 -11.99 -0.74
N LEU A 307 16.26 -13.21 -1.06
CA LEU A 307 15.52 -14.10 -1.93
C LEU A 307 14.24 -14.55 -1.25
N LYS A 308 13.14 -14.45 -1.99
CA LYS A 308 11.87 -15.04 -1.58
C LYS A 308 12.01 -16.57 -1.65
N SER A 309 11.73 -17.25 -0.54
CA SER A 309 11.78 -18.70 -0.44
C SER A 309 10.42 -19.27 -0.10
N THR A 310 10.05 -20.38 -0.74
CA THR A 310 8.82 -21.13 -0.49
C THR A 310 9.16 -22.52 0.01
N GLN A 311 8.62 -22.91 1.16
CA GLN A 311 8.74 -24.28 1.67
C GLN A 311 7.37 -24.88 1.96
N SER A 312 7.25 -26.20 1.73
CA SER A 312 6.06 -26.97 2.07
C SER A 312 6.24 -27.65 3.42
N PHE A 313 5.20 -27.62 4.24
CA PHE A 313 5.17 -28.33 5.52
C PHE A 313 3.76 -28.86 5.80
N HIS A 314 3.67 -29.76 6.77
CA HIS A 314 2.38 -30.33 7.18
C HIS A 314 2.13 -29.98 8.65
N VAL A 315 0.92 -29.70 9.05
CA VAL A 315 0.55 -29.54 10.46
C VAL A 315 -0.18 -30.79 10.89
N ALA A 316 0.27 -31.39 11.98
CA ALA A 316 -0.36 -32.53 12.63
C ALA A 316 -0.28 -32.32 14.15
N ARG A 317 -1.10 -33.03 14.92
CA ARG A 317 -1.14 -32.95 16.39
C ARG A 317 0.27 -32.96 17.03
N GLY A 318 0.60 -31.90 17.76
CA GLY A 318 1.87 -31.74 18.47
C GLY A 318 2.53 -30.38 18.21
N ARG A 319 3.57 -30.04 18.98
CA ARG A 319 4.31 -28.79 18.81
C ARG A 319 5.23 -28.91 17.59
N ARG A 320 4.90 -28.18 16.51
CA ARG A 320 5.71 -28.14 15.29
C ARG A 320 6.43 -26.81 15.19
N ALA A 321 7.70 -26.88 14.81
CA ALA A 321 8.46 -25.71 14.41
C ALA A 321 8.72 -25.78 12.90
N VAL A 322 8.79 -24.62 12.25
CA VAL A 322 9.21 -24.47 10.86
C VAL A 322 10.50 -23.67 10.89
N ASP A 323 11.56 -24.27 10.36
CA ASP A 323 12.86 -23.62 10.24
C ASP A 323 12.88 -22.82 8.93
N ILE A 324 13.14 -21.52 9.04
CA ILE A 324 13.20 -20.56 7.94
C ILE A 324 14.63 -20.03 7.91
N GLN A 325 15.34 -20.36 6.85
CA GLN A 325 16.69 -19.88 6.59
C GLN A 325 16.61 -18.85 5.46
N LEU A 326 16.76 -17.58 5.80
CA LEU A 326 16.76 -16.50 4.82
C LEU A 326 18.07 -16.51 4.02
N GLN A 327 17.98 -16.11 2.76
CA GLN A 327 19.11 -16.01 1.84
C GLN A 327 19.20 -14.59 1.32
N ARG A 328 20.23 -13.85 1.74
CA ARG A 328 20.55 -12.52 1.23
C ARG A 328 21.37 -12.68 -0.05
N TRP A 329 21.00 -11.98 -1.12
CA TRP A 329 21.76 -12.01 -2.39
C TRP A 329 22.78 -10.88 -2.50
N ILE A 330 22.60 -9.79 -1.75
CA ILE A 330 23.57 -8.70 -1.62
C ILE A 330 23.45 -8.03 -0.26
N ASP A 331 24.57 -7.59 0.31
CA ASP A 331 24.59 -6.72 1.49
C ASP A 331 25.22 -5.36 1.14
N PRO A 332 24.40 -4.34 0.78
CA PRO A 332 24.93 -3.02 0.45
C PRO A 332 25.70 -2.36 1.61
N SER A 333 25.52 -2.82 2.85
CA SER A 333 26.24 -2.27 4.00
C SER A 333 27.73 -2.62 4.01
N GLU A 334 28.15 -3.63 3.25
CA GLU A 334 29.58 -3.91 3.01
C GLU A 334 30.27 -2.77 2.23
N TRP A 335 29.49 -1.96 1.50
CA TRP A 335 29.92 -0.73 0.82
C TRP A 335 29.50 0.54 1.58
N GLY A 336 29.03 0.40 2.82
CA GLY A 336 28.57 1.48 3.68
C GLY A 336 27.19 2.03 3.33
N TRP A 337 26.40 1.36 2.48
CA TRP A 337 25.06 1.81 2.09
C TRP A 337 23.99 1.26 3.02
N TYR A 338 23.21 2.16 3.63
CA TYR A 338 22.12 1.80 4.54
C TYR A 338 20.79 2.30 4.01
N SER A 339 19.83 1.38 3.89
CA SER A 339 18.49 1.61 3.39
C SER A 339 17.63 2.40 4.37
N GLY A 340 16.73 3.22 3.84
CA GLY A 340 15.64 3.80 4.59
C GLY A 340 14.44 4.17 3.74
N ASP A 341 13.32 4.37 4.42
CA ASP A 341 12.08 4.87 3.83
C ASP A 341 11.70 6.18 4.54
N PRO A 342 11.97 7.35 3.92
CA PRO A 342 11.81 8.65 4.57
C PRO A 342 10.35 9.11 4.63
N HIS A 343 9.39 8.29 4.19
CA HIS A 343 7.98 8.65 4.23
C HIS A 343 7.08 7.43 4.38
N ILE A 344 6.67 7.17 5.62
CA ILE A 344 5.60 6.24 5.95
C ILE A 344 4.63 6.87 6.96
N HIS A 345 3.43 6.31 7.08
CA HIS A 345 2.39 6.76 7.99
C HIS A 345 1.91 5.65 8.91
N ALA A 346 1.66 6.02 10.14
CA ALA A 346 1.02 5.16 11.13
C ALA A 346 -0.51 5.31 11.16
N SER A 347 -1.09 6.33 10.53
CA SER A 347 -2.54 6.60 10.55
C SER A 347 -3.09 7.01 9.18
N GLY A 348 -4.41 6.90 9.02
CA GLY A 348 -5.11 7.27 7.78
C GLY A 348 -5.00 6.24 6.65
N CYS A 349 -5.58 6.58 5.50
CA CYS A 349 -5.57 5.74 4.30
C CYS A 349 -6.13 4.32 4.52
N ALA A 350 -5.30 3.28 4.40
CA ALA A 350 -5.71 1.89 4.58
C ALA A 350 -5.78 1.44 6.05
N HIS A 351 -5.34 2.27 7.01
CA HIS A 351 -5.39 1.94 8.45
C HIS A 351 -6.82 1.92 9.01
N TYR A 352 -6.97 1.46 10.26
CA TYR A 352 -8.27 1.19 10.92
C TYR A 352 -9.22 2.41 11.03
N ASP A 353 -10.51 2.10 11.18
CA ASP A 353 -11.66 3.01 11.24
C ASP A 353 -11.73 4.03 12.37
N ASN A 354 -10.77 4.02 13.29
CA ASN A 354 -10.45 5.24 14.01
C ASN A 354 -9.30 5.94 13.24
N PRO A 355 -9.59 6.65 12.13
CA PRO A 355 -8.56 7.35 11.36
C PRO A 355 -7.83 8.39 12.20
N THR A 356 -8.31 8.72 13.41
CA THR A 356 -7.58 9.62 14.29
C THR A 356 -6.51 8.94 15.13
N GLU A 357 -6.33 7.61 15.13
CA GLU A 357 -5.38 6.95 16.06
C GLU A 357 -4.38 5.97 15.42
N GLY A 358 -4.61 5.40 14.23
CA GLY A 358 -3.56 4.65 13.52
C GLY A 358 -3.00 3.43 14.24
N VAL A 359 -1.69 3.18 14.10
CA VAL A 359 -0.91 2.14 14.79
C VAL A 359 0.20 2.75 15.66
N THR A 360 0.69 2.00 16.63
CA THR A 360 1.79 2.41 17.54
C THR A 360 3.18 2.23 16.92
N PRO A 361 4.23 2.90 17.48
CA PRO A 361 5.62 2.62 17.14
C PRO A 361 6.01 1.14 17.23
N GLU A 362 5.47 0.42 18.22
CA GLU A 362 5.70 -1.01 18.46
C GLU A 362 5.16 -1.90 17.32
N THR A 363 4.05 -1.48 16.71
CA THR A 363 3.54 -2.10 15.48
C THR A 363 4.41 -1.71 14.29
N MET A 364 4.70 -0.42 14.09
CA MET A 364 5.41 0.05 12.90
C MET A 364 6.83 -0.51 12.77
N ILE A 365 7.56 -0.62 13.89
CA ILE A 365 8.94 -1.14 13.87
C ILE A 365 9.01 -2.59 13.35
N ARG A 366 7.93 -3.37 13.50
CA ARG A 366 7.86 -4.74 12.94
C ARG A 366 7.97 -4.75 11.42
N HIS A 367 7.27 -3.82 10.77
CA HIS A 367 7.24 -3.72 9.32
C HIS A 367 8.61 -3.26 8.80
N VAL A 368 9.23 -2.29 9.48
CA VAL A 368 10.56 -1.78 9.14
C VAL A 368 11.64 -2.86 9.29
N ARG A 369 11.64 -3.62 10.39
CA ARG A 369 12.58 -4.75 10.61
C ARG A 369 12.37 -5.89 9.62
N GLY A 370 11.10 -6.21 9.35
CA GLY A 370 10.71 -7.25 8.41
C GLY A 370 11.07 -6.95 6.95
N GLU A 371 11.20 -5.68 6.59
CA GLU A 371 11.61 -5.24 5.26
C GLU A 371 13.09 -4.79 5.18
N ALA A 372 13.89 -5.13 6.20
CA ALA A 372 15.33 -4.85 6.31
C ALA A 372 15.71 -3.36 6.09
N LEU A 373 14.86 -2.45 6.57
CA LEU A 373 15.15 -1.02 6.54
C LEU A 373 16.01 -0.64 7.75
N SER A 374 17.04 0.19 7.54
CA SER A 374 17.86 0.72 8.64
C SER A 374 17.19 1.93 9.30
N MET A 375 16.55 2.79 8.49
CA MET A 375 15.83 3.98 8.94
C MET A 375 14.43 4.05 8.35
N ALA A 376 13.45 4.53 9.12
CA ALA A 376 12.16 4.91 8.58
C ALA A 376 11.62 6.16 9.26
N ASP A 377 11.13 7.13 8.49
CA ASP A 377 10.50 8.33 9.00
C ASP A 377 8.97 8.17 8.99
N VAL A 378 8.38 8.06 10.17
CA VAL A 378 6.92 7.99 10.39
C VAL A 378 6.38 9.42 10.41
N LEU A 379 5.80 9.86 9.31
CA LEU A 379 5.30 11.22 9.15
C LEU A 379 3.89 11.34 9.70
N THR A 380 3.74 12.20 10.71
CA THR A 380 2.43 12.60 11.22
C THR A 380 1.82 13.60 10.24
N TRP A 381 0.56 13.40 9.89
CA TRP A 381 -0.14 14.17 8.86
C TRP A 381 -1.61 14.35 9.26
N GLY A 382 -2.40 15.08 8.46
CA GLY A 382 -3.74 15.54 8.83
C GLY A 382 -4.63 14.47 9.50
N PRO A 383 -4.90 13.34 8.84
CA PRO A 383 -5.49 12.15 9.44
C PRO A 383 -4.64 11.58 10.59
N GLY A 384 -5.18 11.65 11.80
CA GLY A 384 -4.49 11.15 12.99
C GLY A 384 -3.47 12.12 13.58
N TYR A 385 -3.35 13.34 13.03
CA TYR A 385 -2.39 14.35 13.50
C TYR A 385 -2.37 14.50 15.02
N TYR A 386 -3.54 14.73 15.63
CA TYR A 386 -3.65 15.03 17.06
C TYR A 386 -3.31 13.85 17.97
N TYR A 387 -3.45 12.60 17.51
CA TYR A 387 -3.04 11.42 18.28
C TYR A 387 -1.59 11.05 17.99
N GLN A 388 -1.22 10.88 16.72
CA GLN A 388 0.08 10.35 16.32
C GLN A 388 1.23 11.28 16.71
N ARG A 389 0.97 12.59 16.77
CA ARG A 389 1.94 13.58 17.25
C ARG A 389 2.46 13.31 18.67
N GLN A 390 1.78 12.50 19.49
CA GLN A 390 2.27 12.14 20.82
C GLN A 390 3.53 11.27 20.78
N PHE A 391 3.77 10.57 19.67
CA PHE A 391 4.95 9.72 19.46
C PHE A 391 6.18 10.51 18.97
N PHE A 392 5.99 11.78 18.60
CA PHE A 392 7.09 12.66 18.25
C PHE A 392 7.90 13.02 19.49
N SER A 393 9.17 12.61 19.48
CA SER A 393 10.15 12.93 20.53
C SER A 393 11.28 13.85 20.05
N GLY A 394 11.32 14.18 18.75
CA GLY A 394 12.47 14.80 18.11
C GLY A 394 13.71 13.90 18.10
N ARG A 395 13.56 12.58 18.31
CA ARG A 395 14.65 11.59 18.31
C ARG A 395 14.30 10.32 17.56
N ALA A 396 15.31 9.62 17.06
CA ALA A 396 15.13 8.26 16.56
C ALA A 396 14.94 7.27 17.71
N VAL A 397 14.08 6.28 17.53
CA VAL A 397 13.71 5.24 18.50
C VAL A 397 13.64 3.87 17.84
N SER A 398 14.06 2.82 18.54
CA SER A 398 13.81 1.42 18.15
C SER A 398 13.02 0.75 19.27
N PRO A 399 11.69 0.89 19.28
CA PRO A 399 10.87 0.32 20.35
C PRO A 399 10.94 -1.22 20.33
N PRO A 400 10.66 -1.89 21.46
CA PRO A 400 10.44 -3.32 21.43
C PRO A 400 9.23 -3.61 20.52
N ALA A 401 9.30 -4.65 19.70
CA ALA A 401 8.24 -5.01 18.77
C ALA A 401 7.05 -5.68 19.50
N THR A 402 6.46 -5.05 20.52
CA THR A 402 5.37 -5.64 21.31
C THR A 402 4.03 -5.60 20.57
N LEU A 403 2.99 -6.18 21.18
CA LEU A 403 1.62 -6.07 20.67
C LEU A 403 1.03 -4.74 21.12
N GLU A 404 0.47 -3.99 20.19
CA GLU A 404 -0.25 -2.74 20.47
C GLU A 404 -1.50 -2.95 21.32
N HIS A 405 -2.27 -3.99 20.99
CA HIS A 405 -3.48 -4.38 21.70
C HIS A 405 -3.44 -5.87 22.07
N PRO A 406 -2.66 -6.27 23.09
CA PRO A 406 -2.53 -7.66 23.50
C PRO A 406 -3.89 -8.27 23.86
N GLU A 407 -4.82 -7.50 24.41
CA GLU A 407 -6.18 -7.91 24.73
C GLU A 407 -7.02 -8.24 23.48
N PHE A 408 -6.79 -7.56 22.34
CA PHE A 408 -7.49 -7.88 21.09
C PHE A 408 -6.92 -9.12 20.43
N GLN A 409 -5.60 -9.32 20.53
CA GLN A 409 -4.95 -10.55 20.09
C GLN A 409 -5.40 -11.73 20.95
N GLU A 410 -5.44 -11.58 22.28
CA GLU A 410 -5.99 -12.57 23.21
C GLU A 410 -7.47 -12.84 22.93
N ALA A 411 -8.26 -11.80 22.66
CA ALA A 411 -9.64 -11.97 22.28
C ALA A 411 -9.73 -12.75 20.96
N ASN A 412 -9.00 -12.38 19.91
CA ASN A 412 -8.88 -13.17 18.67
C ASN A 412 -8.10 -14.48 18.85
N ASN A 413 -7.78 -14.83 20.10
CA ASN A 413 -7.11 -16.03 20.58
C ASN A 413 -5.82 -16.36 19.80
N SER A 414 -5.13 -15.28 19.42
CA SER A 414 -3.78 -15.24 18.89
C SER A 414 -2.83 -15.19 20.08
N GLU A 415 -2.45 -16.37 20.60
CA GLU A 415 -1.66 -16.55 21.83
C GLU A 415 -0.14 -16.39 21.62
N TRP A 416 0.28 -15.82 20.48
CA TRP A 416 1.70 -15.65 20.18
C TRP A 416 2.28 -14.49 20.99
N ARG A 417 3.53 -14.64 21.44
CA ARG A 417 4.21 -13.65 22.27
C ARG A 417 5.37 -13.04 21.51
N PRO A 418 5.45 -11.70 21.42
CA PRO A 418 6.59 -11.00 20.87
C PRO A 418 7.92 -11.53 21.39
N ARG A 419 8.89 -11.68 20.50
CA ARG A 419 10.26 -12.12 20.84
C ARG A 419 11.27 -11.08 20.38
N PRO A 420 12.23 -10.69 21.25
CA PRO A 420 13.36 -9.93 20.79
C PRO A 420 14.23 -10.79 19.86
N THR A 421 14.96 -10.13 18.98
CA THR A 421 15.89 -10.77 18.05
C THR A 421 17.28 -10.17 18.18
N ALA A 422 18.28 -10.89 17.65
CA ALA A 422 19.66 -10.40 17.61
C ALA A 422 19.84 -9.16 16.72
N GLN A 423 18.85 -8.86 15.86
CA GLN A 423 18.88 -7.81 14.85
C GLN A 423 17.88 -6.68 15.12
N ASP A 424 17.31 -6.60 16.32
CA ASP A 424 16.31 -5.58 16.65
C ASP A 424 16.86 -4.14 16.56
N ASP A 425 18.16 -3.97 16.85
CA ASP A 425 18.84 -2.67 16.86
C ASP A 425 19.33 -2.23 15.46
N GLU A 426 19.07 -3.02 14.42
CA GLU A 426 19.44 -2.68 13.04
C GLU A 426 18.52 -1.63 12.39
N SER A 427 17.33 -1.43 12.95
CA SER A 427 16.24 -0.63 12.41
C SER A 427 15.76 0.42 13.41
N TRP A 428 15.54 1.64 12.94
CA TRP A 428 15.12 2.77 13.78
C TRP A 428 13.98 3.54 13.11
N LEU A 429 13.02 3.98 13.92
CA LEU A 429 11.96 4.90 13.53
C LEU A 429 12.33 6.31 13.95
N ARG A 430 11.93 7.30 13.17
CA ARG A 430 11.83 8.68 13.65
C ARG A 430 10.49 9.27 13.24
N TYR A 431 9.86 9.99 14.15
CA TYR A 431 8.63 10.70 13.83
C TYR A 431 8.93 12.08 13.25
N GLY A 432 8.28 12.40 12.14
CA GLY A 432 8.34 13.69 11.45
C GLY A 432 6.94 14.20 11.10
N VAL A 433 6.86 15.15 10.16
CA VAL A 433 5.57 15.68 9.68
C VAL A 433 5.52 15.63 8.15
N GLU A 434 4.41 15.14 7.62
CA GLU A 434 4.00 15.41 6.24
C GLU A 434 2.90 16.47 6.31
N VAL A 435 3.08 17.56 5.56
CA VAL A 435 2.10 18.66 5.50
C VAL A 435 1.06 18.33 4.43
N SER A 436 0.18 17.41 4.82
CA SER A 436 -0.89 16.82 4.01
C SER A 436 -2.21 16.85 4.79
N GLY A 437 -3.28 17.34 4.17
CA GLY A 437 -4.51 17.73 4.86
C GLY A 437 -4.42 19.07 5.60
N PHE A 438 -3.39 19.87 5.33
CA PHE A 438 -3.16 21.20 5.88
C PHE A 438 -3.67 22.28 4.90
N PRO A 439 -3.81 23.55 5.33
CA PRO A 439 -4.21 24.64 4.44
C PRO A 439 -3.33 24.80 3.20
N SER A 440 -2.04 24.45 3.26
CA SER A 440 -1.11 24.48 2.12
C SER A 440 -1.18 23.27 1.19
N SER A 441 -1.95 22.23 1.49
CA SER A 441 -1.89 20.96 0.72
C SER A 441 -2.20 21.10 -0.76
N HIS A 442 -2.98 22.12 -1.16
CA HIS A 442 -3.22 22.40 -2.58
C HIS A 442 -1.93 22.80 -3.32
N SER A 443 -0.97 23.42 -2.64
CA SER A 443 0.34 23.85 -3.19
C SER A 443 1.34 22.70 -3.35
N GLY A 444 0.98 21.50 -2.89
CA GLY A 444 1.83 20.32 -2.84
C GLY A 444 2.05 19.84 -1.41
N HIS A 445 2.33 18.56 -1.25
CA HIS A 445 2.66 17.99 0.05
C HIS A 445 4.17 18.01 0.27
N VAL A 446 4.55 18.31 1.50
CA VAL A 446 5.95 18.42 1.88
C VAL A 446 6.26 17.57 3.11
N SER A 447 7.39 16.88 3.07
CA SER A 447 7.93 16.09 4.17
C SER A 447 8.98 16.91 4.92
N LEU A 448 8.85 16.96 6.25
CA LEU A 448 9.72 17.68 7.15
C LEU A 448 10.44 16.69 8.06
N LEU A 449 11.69 16.37 7.71
CA LEU A 449 12.48 15.33 8.37
C LEU A 449 13.51 15.95 9.31
N ARG A 450 13.81 15.29 10.43
CA ARG A 450 14.69 15.82 11.49
C ARG A 450 14.19 17.15 12.10
N LEU A 451 12.87 17.34 12.21
CA LEU A 451 12.33 18.43 13.02
C LEU A 451 12.75 18.27 14.48
N ALA A 452 12.95 19.40 15.16
CA ALA A 452 13.14 19.47 16.60
C ALA A 452 11.81 19.73 17.34
N ASP A 453 10.92 20.49 16.70
CA ASP A 453 9.54 20.76 17.11
C ASP A 453 8.62 20.61 15.89
N GLN A 454 7.53 19.87 16.10
CA GLN A 454 6.49 19.61 15.09
C GLN A 454 5.34 20.63 15.12
N ASN A 455 5.36 21.59 16.06
CA ASN A 455 4.37 22.66 16.15
C ASN A 455 4.78 23.86 15.34
N TYR A 456 3.96 24.22 14.35
CA TYR A 456 4.16 25.49 13.66
C TYR A 456 3.95 26.66 14.63
N PRO A 457 4.85 27.67 14.66
CA PRO A 457 4.76 28.78 15.60
C PRO A 457 3.44 29.54 15.50
N GLY A 458 2.77 29.73 16.64
CA GLY A 458 1.51 30.46 16.72
C GLY A 458 0.27 29.67 16.26
N ALA A 459 0.43 28.45 15.75
CA ALA A 459 -0.68 27.59 15.38
C ALA A 459 -1.24 26.85 16.61
N SER A 460 -2.55 26.93 16.82
CA SER A 460 -3.28 26.16 17.84
C SER A 460 -3.94 24.91 17.26
N ALA A 461 -4.23 24.94 15.95
CA ALA A 461 -4.79 23.86 15.16
C ALA A 461 -4.14 23.78 13.77
N ILE A 462 -4.37 22.70 13.03
CA ILE A 462 -3.90 22.54 11.63
C ILE A 462 -4.37 23.71 10.75
N GLU A 463 -5.60 24.18 10.99
CA GLU A 463 -6.23 25.28 10.27
C GLU A 463 -5.52 26.63 10.45
N ASP A 464 -4.60 26.76 11.41
CA ASP A 464 -3.81 27.97 11.65
C ASP A 464 -2.48 27.95 10.87
N TRP A 465 -2.06 26.81 10.32
CA TRP A 465 -0.82 26.69 9.55
C TRP A 465 -0.89 27.54 8.26
N PRO A 466 0.25 27.94 7.66
CA PRO A 466 0.28 28.67 6.40
C PRO A 466 -0.49 27.96 5.28
N SER A 467 -1.07 28.72 4.37
CA SER A 467 -1.85 28.20 3.24
C SER A 467 -1.07 28.00 1.94
N TRP A 468 0.27 28.00 2.03
CA TRP A 468 1.22 27.75 0.93
C TRP A 468 2.58 27.27 1.51
N CYS A 469 3.46 26.69 0.68
CA CYS A 469 4.55 25.84 1.18
C CYS A 469 5.77 26.61 1.71
N LEU A 470 6.16 27.71 1.07
CA LEU A 470 7.44 28.39 1.37
C LEU A 470 7.66 28.72 2.87
N PRO A 471 6.70 29.31 3.62
CA PRO A 471 6.91 29.64 5.04
C PRO A 471 7.10 28.40 5.92
N ILE A 472 6.53 27.26 5.51
CA ILE A 472 6.62 25.99 6.22
C ILE A 472 7.98 25.36 5.99
N LEU A 473 8.45 25.35 4.74
CA LEU A 473 9.78 24.88 4.38
C LEU A 473 10.87 25.70 5.08
N GLN A 474 10.77 27.03 5.05
CA GLN A 474 11.69 27.93 5.76
C GLN A 474 11.70 27.68 7.28
N TRP A 475 10.52 27.44 7.88
CA TRP A 475 10.43 27.06 9.29
C TRP A 475 11.14 25.73 9.59
N GLY A 476 10.96 24.71 8.75
CA GLY A 476 11.70 23.45 8.88
C GLY A 476 13.22 23.66 8.78
N LYS A 477 13.68 24.41 7.76
CA LYS A 477 15.10 24.74 7.57
C LYS A 477 15.70 25.47 8.79
N ALA A 478 14.95 26.38 9.41
CA ALA A 478 15.38 27.10 10.61
C ALA A 478 15.65 26.17 11.82
N GLN A 479 15.07 24.97 11.82
CA GLN A 479 15.34 23.92 12.81
C GLN A 479 16.46 22.96 12.41
N ASN A 480 17.17 23.25 11.31
CA ASN A 480 18.14 22.34 10.70
C ASN A 480 17.52 21.01 10.24
N ALA A 481 16.22 20.99 9.91
CA ALA A 481 15.57 19.88 9.22
C ALA A 481 16.15 19.67 7.80
N ILE A 482 15.77 18.57 7.15
CA ILE A 482 15.68 18.53 5.68
C ILE A 482 14.22 18.60 5.28
N VAL A 483 13.93 19.35 4.24
CA VAL A 483 12.56 19.57 3.77
C VAL A 483 12.45 19.33 2.27
N GLY A 484 11.35 18.73 1.84
CA GLY A 484 11.19 18.32 0.45
C GLY A 484 9.75 18.05 0.06
N PHE A 485 9.47 18.01 -1.24
CA PHE A 485 8.18 17.60 -1.77
C PHE A 485 8.13 16.08 -1.95
N THR A 486 6.99 15.47 -1.65
CA THR A 486 6.75 14.03 -1.71
C THR A 486 5.78 13.64 -2.83
N HIS A 487 5.75 12.34 -3.18
CA HIS A 487 4.92 11.72 -4.23
C HIS A 487 4.87 12.59 -5.48
N SER A 488 6.06 13.02 -5.89
CA SER A 488 6.30 14.20 -6.73
C SER A 488 5.47 14.23 -8.01
N ALA A 489 5.17 13.08 -8.60
CA ALA A 489 4.41 12.95 -9.83
C ALA A 489 2.95 13.45 -9.77
N LEU A 490 2.32 13.54 -8.59
CA LEU A 490 0.91 13.91 -8.49
C LEU A 490 0.68 15.35 -9.00
N GLY A 491 -0.05 15.47 -10.12
CA GLY A 491 -0.28 16.75 -10.80
C GLY A 491 0.78 17.12 -11.84
N LEU A 492 1.84 16.30 -11.97
CA LEU A 492 2.95 16.49 -12.92
C LEU A 492 2.87 15.58 -14.14
N ARG A 493 1.72 14.94 -14.37
CA ARG A 493 1.53 14.02 -15.49
C ARG A 493 1.67 14.72 -16.84
N THR A 494 2.50 14.13 -17.70
CA THR A 494 2.71 14.49 -19.11
C THR A 494 2.37 13.30 -20.02
N GLN A 495 2.25 13.56 -21.33
CA GLN A 495 2.05 12.52 -22.35
C GLN A 495 3.38 11.86 -22.74
N SER A 496 4.45 12.65 -22.84
CA SER A 496 5.79 12.14 -23.14
C SER A 496 6.41 11.40 -21.95
N ASN A 497 7.10 10.30 -22.25
CA ASN A 497 7.97 9.59 -21.32
C ASN A 497 9.46 9.98 -21.48
N GLU A 498 9.77 10.94 -22.34
CA GLU A 498 11.13 11.47 -22.48
C GLU A 498 11.57 12.19 -21.20
N LEU A 499 12.88 12.16 -20.94
CA LEU A 499 13.50 12.84 -19.81
C LEU A 499 14.74 13.60 -20.30
N PRO A 500 14.83 14.92 -20.05
CA PRO A 500 13.72 15.81 -19.74
C PRO A 500 12.74 15.94 -20.93
N ASN A 501 11.46 16.12 -20.65
CA ASN A 501 10.44 16.57 -21.60
C ASN A 501 9.93 17.95 -21.19
N TYR A 502 9.43 18.73 -22.15
CA TYR A 502 9.13 20.16 -21.96
C TYR A 502 7.63 20.47 -22.02
N GLU A 503 6.79 19.46 -21.81
CA GLU A 503 5.36 19.67 -21.62
C GLU A 503 5.13 20.37 -20.29
N ILE A 504 4.32 21.44 -20.27
CA ILE A 504 3.93 22.10 -19.02
C ILE A 504 2.82 21.26 -18.38
N PRO A 505 3.05 20.64 -17.21
CA PRO A 505 2.02 19.83 -16.57
C PRO A 505 0.89 20.70 -16.00
N GLN A 506 -0.19 20.07 -15.58
CA GLN A 506 -1.36 20.78 -15.08
C GLN A 506 -1.14 21.38 -13.68
N PHE A 507 -0.28 20.78 -12.85
CA PHE A 507 -0.11 21.13 -11.45
C PHE A 507 -1.43 21.07 -10.66
N ASP A 508 -2.38 20.23 -11.07
CA ASP A 508 -3.76 20.17 -10.58
C ASP A 508 -3.96 19.18 -9.40
N SER A 509 -2.86 18.74 -8.79
CA SER A 509 -2.88 17.81 -7.65
C SER A 509 -1.85 18.22 -6.59
N ILE A 510 -1.30 17.27 -5.83
CA ILE A 510 -0.63 17.47 -4.54
C ILE A 510 0.88 17.11 -4.52
N GLY A 511 1.49 16.83 -5.66
CA GLY A 511 2.92 16.46 -5.75
C GLY A 511 3.86 17.67 -5.64
N ALA A 512 4.96 17.65 -6.39
CA ALA A 512 6.05 18.62 -6.27
C ALA A 512 5.77 19.99 -6.93
N ASN A 513 4.57 20.56 -6.78
CA ASN A 513 4.15 21.74 -7.51
C ASN A 513 4.99 22.98 -7.17
N GLU A 514 4.93 23.49 -5.92
CA GLU A 514 5.66 24.70 -5.51
C GLU A 514 7.19 24.53 -5.43
N ALA A 515 7.72 23.32 -5.68
CA ALA A 515 9.16 23.05 -5.70
C ALA A 515 9.94 24.00 -6.64
N ILE A 516 9.34 24.38 -7.77
CA ILE A 516 9.91 25.33 -8.75
C ILE A 516 10.04 26.74 -8.16
N ILE A 517 9.16 27.12 -7.24
CA ILE A 517 9.23 28.42 -6.57
C ILE A 517 10.22 28.32 -5.41
N ASP A 518 10.03 27.34 -4.53
CA ASP A 518 10.69 27.25 -3.22
C ASP A 518 12.21 27.02 -3.33
N VAL A 519 12.65 26.29 -4.36
CA VAL A 519 14.07 26.08 -4.62
C VAL A 519 14.83 27.39 -4.90
N THR A 520 14.16 28.41 -5.44
CA THR A 520 14.77 29.73 -5.73
C THR A 520 15.02 30.55 -4.47
N HIS A 521 14.50 30.11 -3.32
CA HIS A 521 14.64 30.72 -1.99
C HIS A 521 15.58 29.95 -1.07
N ASP A 522 16.32 28.95 -1.58
CA ASP A 522 17.16 28.03 -0.78
C ASP A 522 16.36 27.29 0.32
N ALA A 523 15.06 27.11 0.08
CA ALA A 523 14.12 26.54 1.05
C ALA A 523 13.85 25.05 0.81
N LEU A 524 14.51 24.41 -0.16
CA LEU A 524 14.22 23.03 -0.56
C LEU A 524 15.49 22.18 -0.59
N ASP A 525 15.47 21.00 0.02
CA ASP A 525 16.61 20.06 0.07
C ASP A 525 16.44 18.88 -0.89
N PHE A 526 15.21 18.39 -1.08
CA PHE A 526 14.94 17.21 -1.91
C PHE A 526 13.55 17.24 -2.55
N ILE A 527 13.35 16.36 -3.52
CA ILE A 527 12.04 15.83 -3.89
C ILE A 527 12.06 14.31 -3.77
N SER A 528 10.91 13.66 -3.62
CA SER A 528 10.82 12.21 -3.49
C SER A 528 9.82 11.55 -4.45
N GLY A 529 10.03 10.25 -4.69
CA GLY A 529 9.29 9.43 -5.64
C GLY A 529 9.62 7.95 -5.48
N CYS A 530 9.75 7.23 -6.60
CA CYS A 530 9.77 5.77 -6.67
C CYS A 530 8.40 5.09 -6.54
N GLN A 531 7.32 5.81 -6.87
CA GLN A 531 5.95 5.33 -6.74
C GLN A 531 5.19 5.36 -8.07
N PHE A 532 5.51 6.34 -8.92
CA PHE A 532 4.84 6.66 -10.17
C PHE A 532 5.77 6.53 -11.38
N PRO A 533 5.28 6.67 -12.64
CA PRO A 533 6.16 6.69 -13.80
C PRO A 533 7.35 7.65 -13.65
N PRO A 534 8.60 7.21 -13.92
CA PRO A 534 9.79 8.05 -13.75
C PRO A 534 9.73 9.37 -14.53
N ALA A 535 9.06 9.40 -15.68
CA ALA A 535 8.89 10.62 -16.47
C ALA A 535 8.08 11.70 -15.74
N TRP A 536 7.20 11.33 -14.81
CA TRP A 536 6.41 12.29 -14.04
C TRP A 536 7.13 12.75 -12.77
N GLU A 537 7.98 11.90 -12.19
CA GLU A 537 8.74 12.20 -10.96
C GLU A 537 10.08 12.91 -11.26
N LEU A 538 10.85 12.40 -12.22
CA LEU A 538 12.22 12.87 -12.49
C LEU A 538 12.27 14.13 -13.36
N ASN A 539 11.21 14.45 -14.11
CA ASN A 539 11.27 15.55 -15.09
C ASN A 539 11.47 16.92 -14.42
N ILE A 540 10.67 17.21 -13.41
CA ILE A 540 10.84 18.44 -12.61
C ILE A 540 12.23 18.50 -11.96
N TRP A 541 12.71 17.38 -11.41
CA TRP A 541 14.04 17.30 -10.82
C TRP A 541 15.14 17.64 -11.83
N TYR A 542 15.07 17.06 -13.03
CA TYR A 542 16.05 17.29 -14.09
C TYR A 542 16.06 18.74 -14.56
N HIS A 543 14.90 19.38 -14.67
CA HIS A 543 14.84 20.81 -15.00
C HIS A 543 15.47 21.68 -13.92
N LEU A 544 15.25 21.36 -12.64
CA LEU A 544 15.87 22.07 -11.52
C LEU A 544 17.38 21.88 -11.48
N LEU A 545 17.88 20.66 -11.69
CA LEU A 545 19.31 20.36 -11.80
C LEU A 545 19.95 21.10 -12.99
N ASN A 546 19.25 21.15 -14.14
CA ASN A 546 19.72 21.87 -15.32
C ASN A 546 19.81 23.39 -15.11
N CYS A 547 18.99 23.94 -14.21
CA CYS A 547 19.07 25.33 -13.76
C CYS A 547 20.18 25.57 -12.72
N GLY A 548 20.83 24.50 -12.24
CA GLY A 548 21.93 24.55 -11.28
C GLY A 548 21.52 24.41 -9.82
N TYR A 549 20.24 24.11 -9.53
CA TYR A 549 19.80 23.77 -8.19
C TYR A 549 20.20 22.33 -7.83
N ARG A 550 20.58 22.06 -6.58
CA ARG A 550 21.24 20.81 -6.16
C ARG A 550 20.40 20.02 -5.18
N LEU A 551 19.24 19.57 -5.63
CA LEU A 551 18.28 18.83 -4.82
C LEU A 551 18.57 17.32 -4.80
N GLY A 552 18.34 16.69 -3.65
CA GLY A 552 18.26 15.23 -3.57
C GLY A 552 17.01 14.66 -4.27
N PHE A 553 17.11 13.41 -4.72
CA PHE A 553 15.95 12.60 -5.11
C PHE A 553 15.86 11.40 -4.18
N LEU A 554 14.83 11.35 -3.34
CA LEU A 554 14.65 10.27 -2.36
C LEU A 554 13.62 9.25 -2.85
N GLY A 555 13.89 7.98 -2.66
CA GLY A 555 12.91 6.91 -2.85
C GLY A 555 12.11 6.72 -1.57
N GLU A 556 10.79 6.66 -1.71
CA GLU A 556 9.85 6.52 -0.60
C GLU A 556 8.67 5.63 -0.97
N THR A 557 7.88 5.22 0.03
CA THR A 557 6.64 4.48 -0.22
C THR A 557 5.37 5.27 0.00
N ASP A 558 5.37 6.25 0.91
CA ASP A 558 4.15 6.82 1.47
C ASP A 558 3.20 5.68 1.89
N PHE A 559 3.77 4.70 2.61
CA PHE A 559 3.05 3.54 3.09
C PHE A 559 2.12 3.95 4.25
N PRO A 560 0.82 3.59 4.27
CA PRO A 560 0.12 2.76 3.30
C PRO A 560 -0.78 3.55 2.33
N CYS A 561 -0.56 4.86 2.17
CA CYS A 561 -1.45 5.75 1.41
C CYS A 561 -1.35 5.56 -0.10
N ILE A 562 -0.13 5.55 -0.62
CA ILE A 562 0.16 5.33 -2.05
C ILE A 562 0.14 3.83 -2.36
N THR A 563 0.71 3.02 -1.46
CA THR A 563 0.66 1.56 -1.55
C THR A 563 0.52 0.92 -0.18
N GLY A 564 -0.44 0.00 -0.05
CA GLY A 564 -0.59 -0.83 1.14
C GLY A 564 0.31 -2.07 1.17
N GLU A 565 1.18 -2.27 0.16
CA GLU A 565 1.94 -3.53 0.03
C GLU A 565 2.94 -3.70 1.19
N ARG A 566 3.90 -2.79 1.35
CA ARG A 566 4.92 -2.80 2.41
C ARG A 566 5.73 -1.50 2.42
N PRO A 567 6.31 -1.08 3.56
CA PRO A 567 7.31 -0.02 3.57
C PRO A 567 8.58 -0.45 2.82
N GLY A 568 9.34 0.52 2.33
CA GLY A 568 10.59 0.32 1.62
C GLY A 568 10.47 -0.32 0.23
N HIS A 569 9.30 -0.32 -0.43
CA HIS A 569 9.24 -0.69 -1.85
C HIS A 569 9.96 0.35 -2.72
N GLY A 570 9.66 1.64 -2.52
CA GLY A 570 10.56 2.73 -2.87
C GLY A 570 11.45 3.05 -1.68
N ARG A 571 12.76 3.14 -1.89
CA ARG A 571 13.71 3.30 -0.79
C ARG A 571 14.91 4.15 -1.17
N THR A 572 15.49 4.76 -0.15
CA THR A 572 16.66 5.63 -0.20
C THR A 572 17.83 4.93 0.48
N TYR A 573 19.00 4.89 -0.16
CA TYR A 573 20.23 4.38 0.43
C TYR A 573 21.19 5.53 0.69
N VAL A 574 21.74 5.60 1.90
CA VAL A 574 22.71 6.64 2.27
C VAL A 574 24.04 5.98 2.65
N GLN A 575 25.14 6.51 2.09
CA GLN A 575 26.47 5.98 2.36
C GLN A 575 27.08 6.62 3.61
N MET A 576 27.59 5.77 4.50
CA MET A 576 28.33 6.18 5.71
C MET A 576 29.18 5.00 6.22
N PRO A 577 30.21 5.25 7.05
CA PRO A 577 31.15 4.20 7.44
C PRO A 577 30.58 3.14 8.39
N GLU A 578 29.54 3.48 9.16
CA GLU A 578 28.97 2.62 10.20
C GLU A 578 27.44 2.63 10.11
N ARG A 579 26.81 1.54 10.55
CA ARG A 579 25.35 1.42 10.56
C ARG A 579 24.75 2.57 11.37
N PRO A 580 23.71 3.24 10.85
CA PRO A 580 23.06 4.28 11.60
C PRO A 580 22.24 3.64 12.72
N VAL A 581 22.77 3.72 13.94
CA VAL A 581 22.13 3.26 15.18
C VAL A 581 21.82 4.50 16.01
N ASP A 582 20.67 4.49 16.70
CA ASP A 582 20.20 5.56 17.57
C ASP A 582 20.01 6.93 16.91
N ASP A 583 19.79 7.96 17.73
CA ASP A 583 19.58 9.33 17.26
C ASP A 583 20.83 9.93 16.61
N ALA A 584 22.04 9.61 17.08
CA ALA A 584 23.29 10.02 16.46
C ALA A 584 23.46 9.38 15.07
N GLY A 585 23.12 8.10 14.94
CA GLY A 585 23.11 7.41 13.64
C GLY A 585 22.10 8.01 12.67
N TYR A 586 20.88 8.34 13.13
CA TYR A 586 19.91 9.06 12.31
C TYR A 586 20.43 10.43 11.87
N ASN A 587 21.02 11.19 12.79
CA ASN A 587 21.60 12.50 12.47
C ASN A 587 22.74 12.39 11.44
N ALA A 588 23.58 11.34 11.54
CA ALA A 588 24.59 11.02 10.54
C ALA A 588 23.98 10.62 9.19
N TRP A 589 22.88 9.87 9.19
CA TRP A 589 22.13 9.50 7.98
C TRP A 589 21.61 10.74 7.26
N ILE A 590 20.92 11.65 7.94
CA ILE A 590 20.46 12.92 7.35
C ILE A 590 21.62 13.78 6.86
N SER A 591 22.74 13.78 7.58
CA SER A 591 23.89 14.61 7.20
C SER A 591 24.60 14.08 5.95
N ASN A 592 24.76 12.76 5.79
CA ASN A 592 25.33 12.18 4.57
C ASN A 592 24.34 12.27 3.39
N LEU A 593 23.04 12.21 3.64
CA LEU A 593 22.01 12.53 2.63
C LEU A 593 22.17 13.96 2.11
N LYS A 594 22.30 14.96 3.01
CA LYS A 594 22.57 16.38 2.63
C LYS A 594 23.86 16.54 1.80
N LEU A 595 24.85 15.69 2.02
CA LEU A 595 26.09 15.68 1.24
C LEU A 595 25.94 15.08 -0.16
N GLY A 596 24.80 14.48 -0.50
CA GLY A 596 24.57 13.82 -1.79
C GLY A 596 25.12 12.40 -1.87
N LYS A 597 25.45 11.77 -0.72
CA LYS A 597 25.86 10.36 -0.66
C LYS A 597 24.63 9.46 -0.67
N VAL A 598 23.84 9.55 -1.74
CA VAL A 598 22.51 8.94 -1.81
C VAL A 598 22.22 8.35 -3.18
N TYR A 599 21.55 7.21 -3.21
CA TYR A 599 20.82 6.72 -4.38
C TYR A 599 19.46 6.18 -3.96
N SER A 600 18.54 6.11 -4.92
CA SER A 600 17.15 5.75 -4.65
C SER A 600 16.65 4.74 -5.67
N GLY A 601 15.73 3.86 -5.27
CA GLY A 601 15.19 2.83 -6.17
C GLY A 601 14.30 1.81 -5.48
N ASP A 602 14.11 0.67 -6.16
CA ASP A 602 13.25 -0.45 -5.74
C ASP A 602 13.96 -1.52 -4.89
N GLY A 603 15.24 -1.29 -4.56
CA GLY A 603 16.11 -2.20 -3.83
C GLY A 603 16.54 -3.46 -4.56
N ARG A 604 16.37 -3.50 -5.89
CA ARG A 604 16.88 -4.60 -6.75
C ARG A 604 18.07 -4.18 -7.60
N SER A 605 18.40 -2.89 -7.60
CA SER A 605 19.60 -2.31 -8.20
C SER A 605 20.35 -1.48 -7.17
N HIS A 606 21.67 -1.68 -7.08
CA HIS A 606 22.55 -1.00 -6.16
C HIS A 606 23.72 -0.37 -6.90
N PHE A 607 23.93 0.93 -6.66
CA PHE A 607 25.07 1.69 -7.14
C PHE A 607 26.12 1.73 -6.02
N LEU A 608 26.90 0.65 -5.91
CA LEU A 608 27.79 0.39 -4.78
C LEU A 608 28.98 1.36 -4.72
N ALA A 609 29.49 1.76 -5.88
CA ALA A 609 30.46 2.83 -6.03
C ALA A 609 30.15 3.66 -7.30
N PHE A 610 30.37 4.97 -7.24
CA PHE A 610 30.20 5.88 -8.37
C PHE A 610 31.15 7.07 -8.20
N SER A 611 31.97 7.33 -9.22
CA SER A 611 32.91 8.46 -9.23
C SER A 611 33.07 9.09 -10.60
N VAL A 612 33.46 10.37 -10.62
CA VAL A 612 33.85 11.11 -11.82
C VAL A 612 35.27 11.65 -11.62
N ASN A 613 36.20 11.32 -12.51
CA ASN A 613 37.64 11.62 -12.37
C ASN A 613 38.21 11.20 -11.01
N GLY A 614 37.74 10.06 -10.47
CA GLY A 614 38.15 9.56 -9.15
C GLY A 614 37.54 10.32 -7.96
N HIS A 615 36.66 11.30 -8.18
CA HIS A 615 35.90 11.95 -7.11
C HIS A 615 34.60 11.16 -6.85
N PRO A 616 34.46 10.52 -5.68
CA PRO A 616 33.25 9.76 -5.35
C PRO A 616 32.02 10.64 -5.19
N GLN A 617 30.86 10.04 -5.37
CA GLN A 617 29.57 10.68 -5.11
C GLN A 617 29.49 11.27 -3.70
N GLY A 618 28.87 12.45 -3.59
CA GLY A 618 28.70 13.17 -2.33
C GLY A 618 30.00 13.70 -1.70
N THR A 619 31.04 13.87 -2.52
CA THR A 619 32.26 14.62 -2.18
C THR A 619 32.29 15.98 -2.88
N ALA A 620 33.44 16.67 -2.89
CA ALA A 620 33.57 17.97 -3.56
C ALA A 620 33.29 17.87 -5.07
N ASN A 621 32.78 18.96 -5.65
CA ASN A 621 32.56 19.06 -7.10
C ASN A 621 33.84 18.75 -7.88
N VAL A 622 33.68 18.17 -9.07
CA VAL A 622 34.79 18.02 -10.01
C VAL A 622 34.97 19.35 -10.74
N ALA A 623 36.20 19.88 -10.76
CA ALA A 623 36.52 21.12 -11.46
C ALA A 623 37.38 20.83 -12.70
N LEU A 624 36.93 21.32 -13.85
CA LEU A 624 37.68 21.32 -15.11
C LEU A 624 38.04 22.76 -15.47
N SER A 625 39.30 23.03 -15.80
CA SER A 625 39.74 24.37 -16.22
C SER A 625 39.18 24.77 -17.58
N THR A 626 38.94 23.79 -18.45
CA THR A 626 38.36 23.95 -19.80
C THR A 626 37.40 22.79 -20.06
N SER A 627 36.58 22.89 -21.11
CA SER A 627 35.81 21.74 -21.58
C SER A 627 36.72 20.55 -21.89
N GLY A 628 36.21 19.34 -21.72
CA GLY A 628 37.01 18.13 -21.85
C GLY A 628 36.29 16.86 -21.43
N ALA A 629 36.97 15.73 -21.63
CA ALA A 629 36.44 14.42 -21.23
C ALA A 629 36.63 14.19 -19.72
N VAL A 630 35.62 13.58 -19.11
CA VAL A 630 35.71 13.01 -17.76
C VAL A 630 35.60 11.50 -17.82
N GLN A 631 36.31 10.83 -16.91
CA GLN A 631 36.20 9.39 -16.70
C GLN A 631 35.15 9.13 -15.63
N VAL A 632 34.23 8.23 -15.92
CA VAL A 632 33.20 7.78 -14.99
C VAL A 632 33.46 6.33 -14.65
N GLU A 633 33.52 6.02 -13.37
CA GLU A 633 33.73 4.66 -12.88
C GLU A 633 32.61 4.32 -11.89
N ALA A 634 32.05 3.12 -12.01
CA ALA A 634 31.02 2.64 -11.11
C ALA A 634 31.08 1.14 -10.90
N THR A 635 30.69 0.72 -9.70
CA THR A 635 30.43 -0.68 -9.35
C THR A 635 28.94 -0.80 -9.12
N ILE A 636 28.25 -1.60 -9.94
CA ILE A 636 26.80 -1.72 -9.92
C ILE A 636 26.42 -3.19 -9.77
N CYS A 637 25.40 -3.47 -8.96
CA CYS A 637 24.84 -4.79 -8.79
C CYS A 637 23.33 -4.72 -9.03
N ALA A 638 22.76 -5.68 -9.73
CA ALA A 638 21.31 -5.79 -9.91
C ALA A 638 20.90 -7.26 -9.92
N ARG A 639 19.65 -7.57 -9.57
CA ARG A 639 19.18 -8.96 -9.58
C ARG A 639 17.82 -9.15 -10.22
N LEU A 640 17.80 -9.90 -11.31
CA LEU A 640 16.61 -10.49 -11.93
C LEU A 640 16.56 -12.00 -11.66
N GLU A 641 15.40 -12.63 -11.81
CA GLU A 641 15.35 -14.10 -11.96
C GLU A 641 15.95 -14.51 -13.31
N SER A 642 16.65 -15.65 -13.34
CA SER A 642 17.30 -16.17 -14.54
C SER A 642 16.30 -16.54 -15.63
N GLU A 643 15.13 -17.03 -15.24
CA GLU A 643 14.02 -17.35 -16.14
C GLU A 643 12.79 -16.52 -15.77
N GLN A 644 11.96 -16.19 -16.77
CA GLN A 644 10.72 -15.49 -16.51
C GLN A 644 9.66 -16.43 -15.92
N THR A 645 9.12 -16.07 -14.77
CA THR A 645 7.98 -16.74 -14.13
C THR A 645 6.67 -16.02 -14.46
N ASP A 646 5.53 -16.58 -14.06
CA ASP A 646 4.24 -15.88 -14.19
C ASP A 646 4.21 -14.59 -13.34
N GLU A 647 4.86 -14.60 -12.17
CA GLU A 647 5.01 -13.42 -11.31
C GLU A 647 5.84 -12.34 -12.02
N THR A 648 7.00 -12.69 -12.58
CA THR A 648 7.86 -11.69 -13.24
C THR A 648 7.21 -11.15 -14.51
N ARG A 649 6.53 -12.00 -15.30
CA ARG A 649 5.72 -11.54 -16.44
C ARG A 649 4.60 -10.59 -16.00
N SER A 650 3.89 -10.93 -14.93
CA SER A 650 2.83 -10.08 -14.38
C SER A 650 3.35 -8.71 -13.97
N ILE A 651 4.52 -8.64 -13.31
CA ILE A 651 5.17 -7.37 -12.93
C ILE A 651 5.58 -6.57 -14.16
N ARG A 652 6.24 -7.20 -15.13
CA ARG A 652 6.66 -6.54 -16.38
C ARG A 652 5.47 -5.93 -17.11
N ASP A 653 4.42 -6.73 -17.27
CA ASP A 653 3.27 -6.40 -18.10
C ASP A 653 2.23 -5.55 -17.35
N ALA A 654 2.35 -5.41 -16.02
CA ALA A 654 1.46 -4.58 -15.21
C ALA A 654 1.38 -3.14 -15.76
N ARG A 655 0.17 -2.74 -16.17
CA ARG A 655 -0.15 -1.39 -16.63
C ARG A 655 -0.94 -0.68 -15.54
N GLY A 656 -0.32 0.28 -14.87
CA GLY A 656 -0.93 1.07 -13.80
C GLY A 656 0.07 2.03 -13.18
N THR A 657 -0.40 3.10 -12.54
CA THR A 657 0.48 4.17 -12.03
C THR A 657 1.31 3.76 -10.81
N TRP A 658 0.93 2.71 -10.08
CA TRP A 658 1.42 2.40 -8.72
C TRP A 658 2.45 1.26 -8.60
N SER A 659 2.89 0.69 -9.73
CA SER A 659 3.85 -0.44 -9.76
C SER A 659 4.92 -0.27 -10.83
N ILE A 660 5.24 0.98 -11.17
CA ILE A 660 6.14 1.27 -12.29
C ILE A 660 7.60 1.13 -11.91
N TRP A 661 7.98 1.43 -10.66
CA TRP A 661 9.35 1.21 -10.22
C TRP A 661 9.57 -0.26 -9.86
N HIS A 662 10.23 -0.98 -10.77
CA HIS A 662 10.64 -2.37 -10.60
C HIS A 662 11.67 -2.79 -11.66
N LEU A 663 12.77 -3.44 -11.25
CA LEU A 663 13.84 -3.90 -12.16
C LEU A 663 13.36 -4.83 -13.29
N GLU A 664 12.38 -5.70 -13.02
CA GLU A 664 11.79 -6.55 -14.06
C GLU A 664 11.21 -5.77 -15.26
N LYS A 665 10.81 -4.51 -15.08
CA LYS A 665 10.38 -3.64 -16.19
C LYS A 665 11.55 -3.10 -17.02
N ALA A 666 12.77 -3.20 -16.53
CA ALA A 666 14.01 -2.85 -17.23
C ALA A 666 14.65 -4.06 -17.96
N ARG A 667 14.09 -5.26 -17.83
CA ARG A 667 14.61 -6.48 -18.48
C ARG A 667 14.63 -6.33 -20.00
N ILE A 668 15.75 -6.70 -20.62
CA ILE A 668 15.89 -6.74 -22.08
C ILE A 668 15.41 -8.11 -22.61
N GLY A 669 14.25 -8.13 -23.27
CA GLY A 669 13.70 -9.35 -23.87
C GLY A 669 13.42 -10.45 -22.83
N ASP A 670 13.93 -11.65 -23.10
CA ASP A 670 13.90 -12.82 -22.23
C ASP A 670 15.21 -13.04 -21.45
N THR A 671 16.20 -12.15 -21.61
CA THR A 671 17.51 -12.22 -20.97
C THR A 671 17.46 -11.82 -19.49
N ARG A 672 18.56 -12.04 -18.75
CA ARG A 672 18.77 -11.49 -17.40
C ARG A 672 19.52 -10.14 -17.43
N THR A 673 19.54 -9.48 -18.57
CA THR A 673 20.30 -8.24 -18.79
C THR A 673 19.40 -7.01 -18.64
N VAL A 674 19.95 -5.94 -18.07
CA VAL A 674 19.35 -4.60 -17.98
C VAL A 674 20.30 -3.56 -18.55
N MET A 675 19.79 -2.36 -18.87
CA MET A 675 20.63 -1.27 -19.37
C MET A 675 20.95 -0.28 -18.25
N VAL A 676 22.24 -0.06 -18.02
CA VAL A 676 22.74 1.05 -17.19
C VAL A 676 22.96 2.25 -18.10
N GLU A 677 22.35 3.38 -17.75
CA GLU A 677 22.47 4.63 -18.49
C GLU A 677 23.35 5.62 -17.72
N LEU A 678 24.37 6.15 -18.38
CA LEU A 678 25.09 7.35 -17.97
C LEU A 678 24.31 8.57 -18.44
N VAL A 679 23.87 9.39 -17.49
CA VAL A 679 23.07 10.58 -17.74
C VAL A 679 23.91 11.83 -17.52
N VAL A 680 23.90 12.74 -18.51
CA VAL A 680 24.48 14.08 -18.40
C VAL A 680 23.40 15.10 -18.72
N ASN A 681 23.14 16.01 -17.78
CA ASN A 681 22.14 17.08 -17.95
C ASN A 681 20.74 16.56 -18.34
N GLY A 682 20.41 15.36 -17.88
CA GLY A 682 19.14 14.69 -18.08
C GLY A 682 19.07 13.80 -19.33
N GLN A 683 20.08 13.87 -20.20
CA GLN A 683 20.16 13.10 -21.44
C GLN A 683 21.07 11.87 -21.26
N VAL A 684 20.73 10.76 -21.93
CA VAL A 684 21.58 9.57 -21.95
C VAL A 684 22.81 9.85 -22.81
N ALA A 685 23.98 9.97 -22.17
CA ALA A 685 25.25 10.26 -22.84
C ALA A 685 26.00 8.98 -23.24
N ALA A 686 25.82 7.91 -22.47
CA ALA A 686 26.33 6.58 -22.77
C ALA A 686 25.45 5.53 -22.08
N GLN A 687 25.57 4.27 -22.50
CA GLN A 687 24.87 3.16 -21.88
C GLN A 687 25.71 1.88 -21.96
N ALA A 688 25.53 1.00 -20.99
CA ALA A 688 26.19 -0.31 -20.97
C ALA A 688 25.21 -1.39 -20.47
N PRO A 689 25.20 -2.58 -21.10
CA PRO A 689 24.44 -3.70 -20.57
C PRO A 689 25.07 -4.17 -19.25
N LEU A 690 24.22 -4.53 -18.30
CA LEU A 690 24.58 -5.12 -17.02
C LEU A 690 23.85 -6.46 -16.88
N GLU A 691 24.58 -7.52 -16.59
CA GLU A 691 23.97 -8.79 -16.23
C GLU A 691 23.42 -8.68 -14.80
N ALA A 692 22.11 -8.79 -14.63
CA ALA A 692 21.46 -8.67 -13.33
C ALA A 692 21.49 -10.01 -12.59
N ASP A 693 22.70 -10.53 -12.39
CA ASP A 693 22.96 -11.85 -11.81
C ASP A 693 22.94 -11.89 -10.28
N GLY A 694 23.03 -10.72 -9.64
CA GLY A 694 23.19 -10.54 -8.20
C GLY A 694 24.65 -10.30 -7.78
N GLU A 695 25.59 -10.18 -8.73
CA GLU A 695 26.99 -9.89 -8.46
C GLU A 695 27.35 -8.42 -8.76
N PRO A 696 28.38 -7.84 -8.10
CA PRO A 696 28.91 -6.53 -8.48
C PRO A 696 29.68 -6.56 -9.81
N HIS A 697 29.38 -5.62 -10.71
CA HIS A 697 30.08 -5.42 -11.98
C HIS A 697 30.65 -4.01 -12.08
N ASP A 698 31.90 -3.91 -12.54
CA ASP A 698 32.56 -2.63 -12.78
C ASP A 698 32.29 -2.11 -14.19
N LEU A 699 31.83 -0.87 -14.28
CA LEU A 699 31.57 -0.16 -15.53
C LEU A 699 32.43 1.10 -15.62
N ARG A 700 32.87 1.40 -16.83
CA ARG A 700 33.64 2.61 -17.15
C ARG A 700 33.07 3.31 -18.36
N PHE A 701 32.98 4.63 -18.27
CA PHE A 701 32.57 5.49 -19.37
C PHE A 701 33.53 6.67 -19.50
N SER A 702 33.59 7.22 -20.71
CA SER A 702 34.28 8.48 -20.98
C SER A 702 33.30 9.40 -21.69
N VAL A 703 33.02 10.56 -21.11
CA VAL A 703 32.07 11.53 -21.69
C VAL A 703 32.69 12.92 -21.77
N ALA A 704 32.53 13.58 -22.92
CA ALA A 704 32.96 14.95 -23.12
C ALA A 704 31.95 15.92 -22.52
N LEU A 705 32.43 16.86 -21.71
CA LEU A 705 31.64 17.93 -21.11
C LEU A 705 32.05 19.27 -21.74
N GLU A 706 31.12 19.88 -22.44
CA GLU A 706 31.31 21.18 -23.09
C GLU A 706 31.08 22.36 -22.13
N ARG A 707 30.30 22.13 -21.07
CA ARG A 707 29.86 23.13 -20.09
C ARG A 707 29.73 22.52 -18.71
N SER A 708 29.60 23.35 -17.68
CA SER A 708 29.26 22.90 -16.33
C SER A 708 27.99 22.07 -16.36
N SER A 709 28.09 20.86 -15.82
CA SER A 709 27.11 19.79 -16.01
C SER A 709 26.94 19.00 -14.72
N TRP A 710 25.88 18.21 -14.66
CA TRP A 710 25.73 17.15 -13.66
C TRP A 710 25.73 15.79 -14.35
N VAL A 711 26.31 14.80 -13.69
CA VAL A 711 26.52 13.44 -14.20
C VAL A 711 25.91 12.45 -13.22
N ALA A 712 25.08 11.52 -13.69
CA ALA A 712 24.44 10.51 -12.85
C ALA A 712 24.34 9.16 -13.56
N LEU A 713 24.03 8.11 -12.81
CA LEU A 713 23.73 6.78 -13.32
C LEU A 713 22.28 6.42 -12.98
N ARG A 714 21.66 5.65 -13.87
CA ARG A 714 20.34 5.06 -13.61
C ARG A 714 20.15 3.73 -14.32
N ILE A 715 19.22 2.95 -13.78
CA ILE A 715 18.57 1.82 -14.46
C ILE A 715 17.09 2.15 -14.39
N LEU A 716 16.43 2.47 -15.50
CA LEU A 716 15.01 2.82 -15.47
C LEU A 716 14.12 1.60 -15.75
N PRO A 717 13.03 1.39 -14.98
CA PRO A 717 12.56 2.14 -13.81
C PRO A 717 12.94 1.43 -12.48
N SER A 718 14.22 1.23 -12.17
CA SER A 718 14.67 0.54 -10.94
C SER A 718 15.42 1.44 -9.97
N GLY A 719 16.32 2.31 -10.43
CA GLY A 719 17.07 3.17 -9.52
C GLY A 719 17.82 4.30 -10.20
N HIS A 720 18.20 5.30 -9.42
CA HIS A 720 18.89 6.51 -9.85
C HIS A 720 19.86 7.02 -8.76
N THR A 721 21.08 7.39 -9.15
CA THR A 721 22.06 7.99 -8.22
C THR A 721 21.80 9.48 -8.02
N HIS A 722 22.17 10.05 -6.87
CA HIS A 722 22.41 11.49 -6.79
C HIS A 722 23.50 11.91 -7.80
N PRO A 723 23.37 13.07 -8.47
CA PRO A 723 24.38 13.49 -9.44
C PRO A 723 25.72 13.86 -8.81
N ILE A 724 26.80 13.65 -9.55
CA ILE A 724 28.09 14.32 -9.34
C ILE A 724 28.11 15.58 -10.20
N PHE A 725 28.40 16.71 -9.57
CA PHE A 725 28.43 18.02 -10.24
C PHE A 725 29.83 18.33 -10.74
N VAL A 726 29.91 18.74 -12.01
CA VAL A 726 31.15 19.12 -12.68
C VAL A 726 31.09 20.57 -13.11
N THR A 727 31.99 21.41 -12.62
CA THR A 727 32.14 22.81 -13.04
C THR A 727 33.23 22.92 -14.11
N VAL A 728 32.92 23.58 -15.22
CA VAL A 728 33.85 23.87 -16.32
C VAL A 728 34.16 25.36 -16.32
N ALA A 729 35.44 25.73 -16.31
CA ALA A 729 35.91 27.11 -16.30
C ALA A 729 35.25 27.98 -15.21
N GLU A 730 35.02 27.39 -14.04
CA GLU A 730 34.35 28.01 -12.87
C GLU A 730 32.93 28.54 -13.13
N GLN A 731 32.31 28.17 -14.25
CA GLN A 731 30.96 28.61 -14.59
C GLN A 731 29.90 27.84 -13.77
N PRO A 732 28.77 28.48 -13.40
CA PRO A 732 27.66 27.78 -12.78
C PRO A 732 27.03 26.77 -13.76
N ILE A 733 26.31 25.78 -13.23
CA ILE A 733 25.52 24.87 -14.06
C ILE A 733 24.32 25.64 -14.61
N ARG A 734 24.35 25.84 -15.93
CA ARG A 734 23.30 26.43 -16.78
C ARG A 734 23.12 25.52 -17.99
N ALA A 735 22.80 24.27 -17.70
CA ALA A 735 22.95 23.17 -18.65
C ALA A 735 21.95 23.24 -19.81
N SER A 736 20.77 23.84 -19.58
CA SER A 736 19.70 23.92 -20.59
C SER A 736 18.88 25.19 -20.42
N ARG A 737 18.99 26.09 -21.40
CA ARG A 737 18.14 27.28 -21.49
C ARG A 737 16.66 26.90 -21.54
N ARG A 738 16.34 25.86 -22.33
CA ARG A 738 14.97 25.34 -22.48
C ARG A 738 14.39 24.83 -21.15
N SER A 739 15.21 24.26 -20.27
CA SER A 739 14.79 23.88 -18.92
C SER A 739 14.46 25.09 -18.06
N ALA A 740 15.25 26.16 -18.14
CA ALA A 740 14.96 27.41 -17.43
C ALA A 740 13.68 28.10 -17.97
N GLU A 741 13.46 28.08 -19.29
CA GLU A 741 12.23 28.55 -19.93
C GLU A 741 11.01 27.72 -19.51
N TRP A 742 11.16 26.40 -19.38
CA TRP A 742 10.13 25.52 -18.85
C TRP A 742 9.79 25.87 -17.39
N CYS A 743 10.80 25.97 -16.52
CA CYS A 743 10.61 26.36 -15.12
C CYS A 743 9.90 27.72 -15.01
N ARG A 744 10.32 28.69 -15.83
CA ARG A 744 9.73 30.04 -15.87
C ARG A 744 8.25 30.00 -16.24
N GLN A 745 7.86 29.19 -17.22
CA GLN A 745 6.46 29.00 -17.60
C GLN A 745 5.67 28.28 -16.51
N CYS A 746 6.27 27.28 -15.87
CA CYS A 746 5.65 26.58 -14.75
C CYS A 746 5.36 27.51 -13.57
N VAL A 747 6.22 28.49 -13.25
CA VAL A 747 5.93 29.49 -12.20
C VAL A 747 4.60 30.20 -12.46
N ASP A 748 4.31 30.57 -13.71
CA ASP A 748 3.04 31.23 -14.06
C ASP A 748 1.86 30.26 -14.00
N LYS A 749 2.02 29.05 -14.54
CA LYS A 749 0.99 28.01 -14.48
C LYS A 749 0.61 27.65 -13.05
N ILE A 750 1.59 27.46 -12.16
CA ILE A 750 1.36 27.15 -10.75
C ILE A 750 0.67 28.35 -10.08
N TRP A 751 1.09 29.58 -10.35
CA TRP A 751 0.43 30.76 -9.77
C TRP A 751 -1.06 30.80 -10.11
N ASP A 752 -1.41 30.58 -11.38
CA ASP A 752 -2.81 30.60 -11.81
C ASP A 752 -3.63 29.46 -11.20
N GLU A 753 -3.04 28.28 -11.04
CA GLU A 753 -3.68 27.11 -10.44
C GLU A 753 -3.86 27.24 -8.92
N LYS A 754 -2.87 27.78 -8.19
CA LYS A 754 -2.80 27.71 -6.73
C LYS A 754 -3.26 28.97 -6.02
N ARG A 755 -3.11 30.15 -6.63
CA ARG A 755 -3.50 31.43 -6.00
C ARG A 755 -4.93 31.47 -5.43
N PRO A 756 -5.96 30.80 -6.01
CA PRO A 756 -7.32 30.92 -5.48
C PRO A 756 -7.49 30.27 -4.10
N PHE A 757 -6.57 29.39 -3.73
CA PHE A 757 -6.61 28.62 -2.47
C PHE A 757 -5.69 29.21 -1.38
N ILE A 758 -4.80 30.15 -1.75
CA ILE A 758 -3.97 30.89 -0.79
C ILE A 758 -4.85 31.93 -0.08
N ARG A 759 -4.81 31.94 1.26
CA ARG A 759 -5.53 32.91 2.09
C ARG A 759 -5.23 34.34 1.66
N GLU A 760 -6.26 35.17 1.65
CA GLU A 760 -6.16 36.58 1.21
C GLU A 760 -5.04 37.34 1.94
N SER A 761 -4.89 37.13 3.26
CA SER A 761 -3.84 37.76 4.07
C SER A 761 -2.41 37.32 3.69
N GLU A 762 -2.24 36.16 3.05
CA GLU A 762 -0.95 35.58 2.69
C GLU A 762 -0.59 35.81 1.21
N GLN A 763 -1.57 36.18 0.36
CA GLN A 763 -1.37 36.34 -1.09
C GLN A 763 -0.31 37.39 -1.46
N GLY A 764 -0.15 38.44 -0.66
CA GLY A 764 0.88 39.46 -0.90
C GLY A 764 2.29 38.89 -0.79
N ALA A 765 2.55 38.12 0.27
CA ALA A 765 3.84 37.45 0.49
C ALA A 765 4.07 36.34 -0.55
N ALA A 766 3.04 35.55 -0.86
CA ALA A 766 3.09 34.54 -1.90
C ALA A 766 3.46 35.14 -3.27
N ARG A 767 2.79 36.23 -3.67
CA ARG A 767 3.08 36.91 -4.94
C ARG A 767 4.54 37.36 -5.02
N ALA A 768 5.08 37.94 -3.95
CA ALA A 768 6.47 38.38 -3.91
C ALA A 768 7.47 37.20 -4.08
N ALA A 769 7.17 36.04 -3.49
CA ALA A 769 7.97 34.84 -3.65
C ALA A 769 7.93 34.27 -5.07
N TYR A 770 6.76 34.27 -5.72
CA TYR A 770 6.63 33.89 -7.13
C TYR A 770 7.35 34.87 -8.06
N ASP A 771 7.24 36.18 -7.81
CA ASP A 771 7.96 37.19 -8.59
C ASP A 771 9.48 37.08 -8.44
N HIS A 772 9.96 36.64 -7.27
CA HIS A 772 11.36 36.28 -7.09
C HIS A 772 11.76 35.10 -7.96
N ALA A 773 10.97 34.02 -7.96
CA ALA A 773 11.22 32.86 -8.82
C ALA A 773 11.23 33.24 -10.31
N ARG A 774 10.30 34.09 -10.76
CA ARG A 774 10.29 34.63 -12.14
C ARG A 774 11.64 35.28 -12.50
N ARG A 775 12.11 36.22 -11.67
CA ARG A 775 13.39 36.91 -11.88
C ARG A 775 14.59 35.96 -11.86
N ALA A 776 14.58 34.97 -10.95
CA ALA A 776 15.65 33.99 -10.86
C ALA A 776 15.75 33.16 -12.16
N TYR A 777 14.63 32.65 -12.68
CA TYR A 777 14.64 31.92 -13.94
C TYR A 777 14.93 32.81 -15.14
N ASP A 778 14.42 34.05 -15.19
CA ASP A 778 14.76 35.01 -16.26
C ASP A 778 16.28 35.28 -16.30
N ALA A 779 16.94 35.40 -15.14
CA ALA A 779 18.40 35.53 -15.05
C ALA A 779 19.12 34.27 -15.56
N ILE A 780 18.70 33.08 -15.14
CA ILE A 780 19.27 31.80 -15.59
C ILE A 780 19.10 31.63 -17.11
N ILE A 781 17.97 32.06 -17.68
CA ILE A 781 17.73 32.06 -19.13
C ILE A 781 18.75 32.97 -19.83
N SER A 782 18.99 34.17 -19.31
CA SER A 782 19.99 35.10 -19.87
C SER A 782 21.44 34.62 -19.73
N GLU A 783 21.75 33.89 -18.67
CA GLU A 783 23.08 33.29 -18.44
C GLU A 783 23.31 32.03 -19.29
N SER A 784 22.25 31.36 -19.73
CA SER A 784 22.34 30.13 -20.52
C SER A 784 22.67 30.45 -21.98
N GLU A 785 23.62 29.72 -22.56
CA GLU A 785 24.01 29.86 -23.97
C GLU A 785 22.80 29.68 -24.91
N ALA A 786 22.78 30.48 -25.98
CA ALA A 786 21.75 30.38 -27.02
C ALA A 786 22.00 29.14 -27.90
N GLY A 787 21.38 28.02 -27.54
CA GLY A 787 21.33 26.82 -28.37
C GLY A 787 21.75 25.55 -27.62
N THR A 788 20.74 24.75 -27.25
CA THR A 788 20.70 23.29 -27.32
C THR A 788 19.26 22.83 -27.13
#